data_AF-A0AAN8LXW9-F1
#
_entry.id   AF-A0AAN8LXW9-F1
#
_cell.length_a   1.000
_cell.length_b   1.000
_cell.length_c   1.000
_cell.angle_alpha   90.00
_cell.angle_beta   90.00
_cell.angle_gamma   90.00
#
_symmetry.space_group_name_H-M   'P 1'
#
loop_
_entity.id
_entity.type
_entity.pdbx_description
1 polymer ?
#
loop_
_entity_poly.entity_id
_entity_poly.type
_entity_poly.pdbx_seq_one_letter_code
_entity_poly.pdbx_strand_id
1 'polypeptide(L)'
;MTHLLGRQDCVESLRRDLIDLQGAVLDVFSRTGPVRFPSWKFPDKLSCNLDLVSLLEQYDFVDGEEEFNQHSHIVLLELVIDRLLLLLQSFNAHAEQLKLGQKREHIQQKGPCVSIGLVVRHYWNNLIQIGNQRVSMKQDIQEVIKTRKCEEKTTFSSASSLLTTKSDLGPQSPSIVSQHCTSKTAASTPLCPPQKILNGALSCPTHRTASSIPSCLPLISTDTRNVSCQTVVSSLVPCDACANVQSSLRETGDALVELCRSEGLPSSLQRLLVAVDDTLEQGRLTAGDVSQWSTEQRRDMGRVGKHLLEVRSTVQPLRDSLQAAEREQEEFRAQLGRVQEKLKRERAKHQASKHQLEQRLQEAQASREETERRLQKEHEELRRDTVSLEDSNSKLKAEISLQKERLHKLECERDELHQEVKAMQVEEEARSKLEEKTQTLEAQLSSTQLLLDKEKSKYQNACRQQESLQAKQRSLLERVDALDQECEALQGQLGESEDRQTDLQERLTHISEEKDQLQTQLTQQRALCSELQQEKQRLESHVGELKDSVNQLRGEVQELAQRERLLVAFPELNPLPQRSPQSTGDVLGDMEQQLQANYVRIRVLEQENSTLRSSLVKLRDRAQLGASMVGSKITSPSSCGFTQSLLDTPRESQLKPTPYVQHSPLQTSSAGLLKHGVRRKGADEGAVPVEMGPSDHLSIAASSLSATSSTSLVHQQTLRLSPDTSAARTYARIRQASRTHSVCMHQRKK
;
A
#
# COMPACT_ATOMS: atom_id res chain seq x y z
N MET A 1 -52.55 -23.55 12.41
CA MET A 1 -52.00 -22.98 13.66
C MET A 1 -52.63 -23.57 14.92
N THR A 2 -53.83 -24.15 14.87
CA THR A 2 -54.54 -24.74 16.04
C THR A 2 -53.73 -25.79 16.82
N HIS A 3 -52.94 -26.64 16.15
CA HIS A 3 -52.17 -27.74 16.78
C HIS A 3 -51.06 -27.33 17.80
N LEU A 4 -50.93 -26.04 18.12
CA LEU A 4 -50.01 -25.53 19.15
C LEU A 4 -50.73 -24.97 20.38
N LEU A 5 -52.05 -24.75 20.30
CA LEU A 5 -52.84 -24.26 21.42
C LEU A 5 -52.99 -25.36 22.48
N GLY A 6 -52.85 -25.03 23.76
CA GLY A 6 -53.00 -26.00 24.86
C GLY A 6 -51.91 -27.07 24.99
N ARG A 7 -50.82 -27.05 24.21
CA ARG A 7 -49.71 -27.99 24.43
C ARG A 7 -48.98 -27.70 25.75
N GLN A 8 -48.56 -28.76 26.45
CA GLN A 8 -47.77 -28.72 27.68
C GLN A 8 -46.54 -27.81 27.57
N ASP A 9 -45.71 -27.99 26.53
CA ASP A 9 -44.47 -27.24 26.32
C ASP A 9 -44.70 -25.73 26.11
N CYS A 10 -45.85 -25.34 25.56
CA CYS A 10 -46.26 -23.95 25.46
C CYS A 10 -46.81 -23.42 26.80
N VAL A 11 -47.67 -24.19 27.48
CA VAL A 11 -48.25 -23.83 28.79
C VAL A 11 -47.15 -23.65 29.84
N GLU A 12 -46.23 -24.61 29.97
CA GLU A 12 -45.05 -24.50 30.84
C GLU A 12 -44.16 -23.30 30.52
N SER A 13 -44.02 -22.92 29.23
CA SER A 13 -43.23 -21.74 28.89
C SER A 13 -43.90 -20.45 29.35
N LEU A 14 -45.18 -20.25 29.04
CA LEU A 14 -45.93 -19.07 29.46
C LEU A 14 -45.92 -18.91 31.00
N ARG A 15 -45.93 -20.04 31.74
CA ARG A 15 -45.79 -20.06 33.20
C ARG A 15 -44.44 -19.51 33.66
N ARG A 16 -43.33 -19.94 33.03
CA ARG A 16 -41.97 -19.38 33.28
C ARG A 16 -41.90 -17.90 32.93
N ASP A 17 -42.41 -17.53 31.76
CA ASP A 17 -42.38 -16.15 31.25
C ASP A 17 -43.14 -15.21 32.21
N LEU A 18 -44.26 -15.65 32.77
CA LEU A 18 -45.01 -14.92 33.82
C LEU A 18 -44.21 -14.73 35.11
N ILE A 19 -43.48 -15.75 35.56
CA ILE A 19 -42.66 -15.69 36.78
C ILE A 19 -41.51 -14.69 36.62
N ASP A 20 -40.80 -14.74 35.48
CA ASP A 20 -39.67 -13.85 35.22
C ASP A 20 -40.13 -12.40 34.95
N LEU A 21 -41.28 -12.21 34.26
CA LEU A 21 -41.90 -10.89 34.09
C LEU A 21 -42.38 -10.30 35.43
N GLN A 22 -43.00 -11.11 36.30
CA GLN A 22 -43.35 -10.69 37.66
C GLN A 22 -42.10 -10.35 38.48
N GLY A 23 -41.00 -11.08 38.26
CA GLY A 23 -39.69 -10.76 38.82
C GLY A 23 -39.17 -9.39 38.39
N ALA A 24 -39.26 -9.05 37.09
CA ALA A 24 -38.89 -7.74 36.57
C ALA A 24 -39.79 -6.61 37.11
N VAL A 25 -41.11 -6.84 37.22
CA VAL A 25 -42.05 -5.90 37.86
C VAL A 25 -41.66 -5.64 39.32
N LEU A 26 -41.23 -6.67 40.06
CA LEU A 26 -40.79 -6.52 41.46
C LEU A 26 -39.49 -5.73 41.62
N ASP A 27 -38.52 -5.83 40.70
CA ASP A 27 -37.32 -4.97 40.71
C ASP A 27 -37.70 -3.50 40.46
N VAL A 28 -38.56 -3.21 39.50
CA VAL A 28 -39.04 -1.83 39.26
C VAL A 28 -39.81 -1.30 40.48
N PHE A 29 -40.73 -2.10 41.05
CA PHE A 29 -41.48 -1.76 42.26
C PHE A 29 -40.59 -1.53 43.49
N SER A 30 -39.40 -2.13 43.58
CA SER A 30 -38.44 -1.84 44.66
C SER A 30 -37.98 -0.38 44.67
N ARG A 31 -38.06 0.30 43.52
CA ARG A 31 -37.59 1.68 43.29
C ARG A 31 -38.77 2.65 43.24
N THR A 32 -39.86 2.28 42.57
CA THR A 32 -41.05 3.14 42.40
C THR A 32 -42.06 3.07 43.53
N GLY A 33 -42.09 1.96 44.27
CA GLY A 33 -43.26 1.49 44.99
C GLY A 33 -44.29 0.81 44.06
N PRO A 34 -45.28 0.06 44.59
CA PRO A 34 -46.28 -0.62 43.78
C PRO A 34 -47.19 0.35 43.03
N VAL A 35 -47.23 0.26 41.71
CA VAL A 35 -47.96 1.18 40.82
C VAL A 35 -49.37 0.63 40.54
N ARG A 36 -50.39 1.44 40.83
CA ARG A 36 -51.79 0.99 40.95
C ARG A 36 -52.63 1.23 39.69
N PHE A 37 -52.40 0.44 38.65
CA PHE A 37 -53.27 0.39 37.47
C PHE A 37 -54.26 -0.79 37.53
N PRO A 38 -55.44 -0.70 36.90
CA PRO A 38 -56.31 -1.85 36.64
C PRO A 38 -55.56 -2.94 35.87
N SER A 39 -55.91 -4.21 36.10
CA SER A 39 -55.40 -5.31 35.27
C SER A 39 -56.05 -5.28 33.89
N TRP A 40 -55.25 -5.58 32.87
CA TRP A 40 -55.72 -5.74 31.50
C TRP A 40 -56.55 -7.02 31.34
N LYS A 41 -56.15 -8.11 32.01
CA LYS A 41 -56.91 -9.38 32.04
C LYS A 41 -58.12 -9.34 32.98
N PHE A 42 -58.01 -8.64 34.11
CA PHE A 42 -59.05 -8.54 35.14
C PHE A 42 -59.35 -7.07 35.49
N PRO A 43 -60.12 -6.32 34.68
CA PRO A 43 -60.33 -4.88 34.86
C PRO A 43 -61.01 -4.48 36.19
N ASP A 44 -61.62 -5.43 36.89
CA ASP A 44 -62.17 -5.34 38.24
C ASP A 44 -61.08 -5.29 39.34
N LYS A 45 -59.86 -5.73 39.04
CA LYS A 45 -58.74 -5.87 39.98
C LYS A 45 -57.60 -4.90 39.61
N LEU A 46 -56.78 -4.55 40.61
CA LEU A 46 -55.51 -3.85 40.34
C LEU A 46 -54.45 -4.86 39.90
N SER A 47 -53.73 -4.55 38.81
CA SER A 47 -52.68 -5.41 38.25
C SER A 47 -51.56 -5.68 39.27
N CYS A 48 -51.18 -4.68 40.08
CA CYS A 48 -50.22 -4.84 41.17
C CYS A 48 -50.68 -5.76 42.32
N ASN A 49 -51.97 -6.10 42.38
CA ASN A 49 -52.59 -6.91 43.44
C ASN A 49 -53.04 -8.31 42.95
N LEU A 50 -52.74 -8.70 41.71
CA LEU A 50 -53.02 -10.08 41.28
C LEU A 50 -52.12 -11.06 42.02
N ASP A 51 -52.73 -12.05 42.68
CA ASP A 51 -51.99 -13.18 43.23
C ASP A 51 -51.62 -14.15 42.09
N LEU A 52 -50.40 -13.95 41.56
CA LEU A 52 -49.87 -14.79 40.51
C LEU A 52 -49.57 -16.22 40.98
N VAL A 53 -49.42 -16.48 42.29
CA VAL A 53 -49.24 -17.85 42.79
C VAL A 53 -50.54 -18.63 42.62
N SER A 54 -51.64 -18.12 43.17
CA SER A 54 -52.97 -18.74 42.99
C SER A 54 -53.38 -18.84 41.51
N LEU A 55 -53.05 -17.85 40.67
CA LEU A 55 -53.35 -17.91 39.23
C LEU A 55 -52.49 -18.95 38.50
N LEU A 56 -51.22 -19.13 38.86
CA LEU A 56 -50.40 -20.20 38.30
C LEU A 56 -50.85 -21.57 38.84
N GLU A 57 -51.27 -21.69 40.09
CA GLU A 57 -51.83 -22.96 40.59
C GLU A 57 -53.19 -23.29 39.93
N GLN A 58 -53.97 -22.28 39.52
CA GLN A 58 -55.24 -22.47 38.81
C GLN A 58 -55.11 -22.84 37.33
N TYR A 59 -54.13 -22.30 36.60
CA TYR A 59 -53.97 -22.49 35.15
C TYR A 59 -52.68 -23.25 34.79
N ASP A 60 -52.57 -24.50 35.26
CA ASP A 60 -51.50 -25.44 34.86
C ASP A 60 -51.92 -26.34 33.69
N PHE A 61 -51.02 -27.20 33.22
CA PHE A 61 -51.31 -28.25 32.25
C PHE A 61 -51.87 -29.51 32.95
N VAL A 62 -52.92 -30.11 32.36
CA VAL A 62 -53.59 -31.32 32.85
C VAL A 62 -53.66 -32.37 31.74
N ASP A 63 -53.05 -33.53 31.95
CA ASP A 63 -53.06 -34.63 30.98
C ASP A 63 -54.50 -35.08 30.65
N GLY A 64 -54.85 -35.01 29.37
CA GLY A 64 -56.15 -35.45 28.83
C GLY A 64 -57.23 -34.37 28.66
N GLU A 65 -57.09 -33.20 29.28
CA GLU A 65 -58.11 -32.14 29.23
C GLU A 65 -57.77 -31.06 28.18
N GLU A 66 -57.89 -31.39 26.88
CA GLU A 66 -57.45 -30.49 25.80
C GLU A 66 -58.13 -29.11 25.84
N GLU A 67 -59.45 -29.04 26.06
CA GLU A 67 -60.18 -27.76 26.14
C GLU A 67 -59.73 -26.90 27.33
N PHE A 68 -59.48 -27.51 28.50
CA PHE A 68 -58.95 -26.83 29.67
C PHE A 68 -57.53 -26.31 29.41
N ASN A 69 -56.67 -27.12 28.80
CA ASN A 69 -55.32 -26.71 28.47
C ASN A 69 -55.29 -25.57 27.43
N GLN A 70 -56.17 -25.60 26.43
CA GLN A 70 -56.35 -24.50 25.48
C GLN A 70 -56.81 -23.21 26.20
N HIS A 71 -57.74 -23.32 27.16
CA HIS A 71 -58.15 -22.19 28.00
C HIS A 71 -57.01 -21.65 28.87
N SER A 72 -56.29 -22.51 29.59
CA SER A 72 -55.11 -22.15 30.39
C SER A 72 -54.04 -21.47 29.53
N HIS A 73 -53.73 -21.98 28.33
CA HIS A 73 -52.80 -21.35 27.40
C HIS A 73 -53.23 -19.92 27.04
N ILE A 74 -54.52 -19.70 26.72
CA ILE A 74 -55.05 -18.36 26.42
C ILE A 74 -54.93 -17.44 27.64
N VAL A 75 -55.38 -17.88 28.82
CA VAL A 75 -55.36 -17.06 30.04
C VAL A 75 -53.94 -16.71 30.48
N LEU A 76 -52.99 -17.64 30.37
CA LEU A 76 -51.58 -17.39 30.65
C LEU A 76 -50.98 -16.37 29.66
N LEU A 77 -51.30 -16.48 28.36
CA LEU A 77 -50.86 -15.52 27.34
C LEU A 77 -51.45 -14.11 27.59
N GLU A 78 -52.73 -14.03 27.97
CA GLU A 78 -53.37 -12.76 28.35
C GLU A 78 -52.75 -12.17 29.64
N LEU A 79 -52.35 -13.02 30.60
CA LEU A 79 -51.61 -12.59 31.78
C LEU A 79 -50.19 -12.10 31.41
N VAL A 80 -49.53 -12.67 30.40
CA VAL A 80 -48.23 -12.17 29.91
C VAL A 80 -48.38 -10.75 29.37
N ILE A 81 -49.44 -10.48 28.60
CA ILE A 81 -49.78 -9.14 28.12
C ILE A 81 -50.03 -8.19 29.30
N ASP A 82 -50.81 -8.61 30.31
CA ASP A 82 -51.06 -7.82 31.53
C ASP A 82 -49.76 -7.50 32.31
N ARG A 83 -48.87 -8.49 32.51
CA ARG A 83 -47.57 -8.27 33.19
C ARG A 83 -46.66 -7.32 32.40
N LEU A 84 -46.61 -7.45 31.07
CA LEU A 84 -45.85 -6.54 30.19
C LEU A 84 -46.40 -5.10 30.26
N LEU A 85 -47.72 -4.94 30.25
CA LEU A 85 -48.36 -3.62 30.39
C LEU A 85 -48.07 -3.00 31.76
N LEU A 86 -48.15 -3.78 32.84
CA LEU A 86 -47.79 -3.33 34.18
C LEU A 86 -46.30 -2.94 34.25
N LEU A 87 -45.40 -3.69 33.61
CA LEU A 87 -43.97 -3.39 33.57
C LEU A 87 -43.70 -2.05 32.85
N LEU A 88 -44.29 -1.83 31.67
CA LEU A 88 -44.20 -0.57 30.93
C LEU A 88 -44.75 0.62 31.73
N GLN A 89 -45.91 0.44 32.36
CA GLN A 89 -46.54 1.44 33.25
C GLN A 89 -45.67 1.75 34.48
N SER A 90 -45.00 0.74 35.03
CA SER A 90 -44.11 0.88 36.19
C SER A 90 -42.83 1.62 35.83
N PHE A 91 -42.21 1.29 34.69
CA PHE A 91 -41.11 2.07 34.14
C PHE A 91 -41.52 3.52 33.82
N ASN A 92 -42.75 3.73 33.36
CA ASN A 92 -43.26 5.08 33.12
C ASN A 92 -43.39 5.89 34.41
N ALA A 93 -43.89 5.28 35.50
CA ALA A 93 -43.88 5.90 36.82
C ALA A 93 -42.46 6.18 37.33
N HIS A 94 -41.50 5.27 37.09
CA HIS A 94 -40.09 5.50 37.41
C HIS A 94 -39.50 6.68 36.62
N ALA A 95 -39.86 6.80 35.33
CA ALA A 95 -39.38 7.87 34.47
C ALA A 95 -39.84 9.25 34.95
N GLU A 96 -41.11 9.41 35.35
CA GLU A 96 -41.58 10.69 35.91
C GLU A 96 -40.93 11.00 37.27
N GLN A 97 -40.68 9.98 38.12
CA GLN A 97 -39.93 10.14 39.37
C GLN A 97 -38.46 10.56 39.16
N LEU A 98 -37.87 10.25 37.99
CA LEU A 98 -36.52 10.70 37.62
C LEU A 98 -36.52 12.14 37.06
N LYS A 99 -37.64 12.63 36.51
CA LYS A 99 -37.78 14.03 36.06
C LYS A 99 -38.06 14.98 37.22
N LEU A 100 -38.98 14.64 38.12
CA LEU A 100 -39.29 15.42 39.31
C LEU A 100 -38.45 14.95 40.51
N GLY A 101 -37.26 15.54 40.67
CA GLY A 101 -36.31 15.21 41.72
C GLY A 101 -36.93 15.16 43.13
N GLN A 102 -37.14 13.95 43.65
CA GLN A 102 -37.55 13.61 45.01
C GLN A 102 -38.69 14.42 45.66
N LYS A 103 -39.70 14.88 44.89
CA LYS A 103 -41.00 15.21 45.46
C LYS A 103 -41.91 13.98 45.50
N ARG A 104 -41.99 13.33 46.66
CA ARG A 104 -43.02 12.31 46.98
C ARG A 104 -44.39 12.97 47.21
N GLU A 105 -44.93 13.63 46.21
CA GLU A 105 -46.36 13.94 46.17
C GLU A 105 -47.10 12.68 45.71
N HIS A 106 -48.12 12.30 46.46
CA HIS A 106 -48.74 10.98 46.35
C HIS A 106 -49.66 10.94 45.14
N ILE A 107 -49.12 10.69 43.94
CA ILE A 107 -49.88 10.78 42.68
C ILE A 107 -51.05 9.78 42.71
N GLN A 108 -52.24 10.27 43.00
CA GLN A 108 -53.45 9.49 43.17
C GLN A 108 -54.06 9.18 41.79
N GLN A 109 -53.35 8.36 41.01
CA GLN A 109 -53.67 8.03 39.62
C GLN A 109 -54.97 7.21 39.53
N LYS A 110 -56.11 7.90 39.54
CA LYS A 110 -57.45 7.33 39.37
C LYS A 110 -57.96 7.58 37.94
N GLY A 111 -57.24 7.02 36.96
CA GLY A 111 -57.60 7.08 35.54
C GLY A 111 -58.26 5.77 35.07
N PRO A 112 -59.24 5.81 34.15
CA PRO A 112 -59.75 4.62 33.47
C PRO A 112 -58.67 3.92 32.62
N CYS A 113 -58.95 2.68 32.20
CA CYS A 113 -58.01 1.83 31.46
C CYS A 113 -57.37 2.54 30.26
N VAL A 114 -56.06 2.82 30.36
CA VAL A 114 -55.26 3.42 29.29
C VAL A 114 -55.02 2.38 28.20
N SER A 115 -55.28 2.74 26.93
CA SER A 115 -55.10 1.82 25.81
C SER A 115 -53.62 1.43 25.62
N ILE A 116 -53.38 0.21 25.14
CA ILE A 116 -52.03 -0.36 24.96
C ILE A 116 -51.12 0.60 24.17
N GLY A 117 -51.63 1.16 23.07
CA GLY A 117 -50.87 2.12 22.25
C GLY A 117 -50.49 3.41 22.99
N LEU A 118 -51.32 3.90 23.92
CA LEU A 118 -50.98 5.05 24.76
C LEU A 118 -49.95 4.68 25.84
N VAL A 119 -50.04 3.50 26.46
CA VAL A 119 -49.03 3.00 27.41
C VAL A 119 -47.65 2.91 26.73
N VAL A 120 -47.58 2.24 25.57
CA VAL A 120 -46.35 2.06 24.80
C VAL A 120 -45.79 3.41 24.33
N ARG A 121 -46.64 4.30 23.80
CA ARG A 121 -46.21 5.63 23.34
C ARG A 121 -45.71 6.51 24.48
N HIS A 122 -46.34 6.47 25.65
CA HIS A 122 -45.90 7.23 26.82
C HIS A 122 -44.55 6.73 27.35
N TYR A 123 -44.39 5.40 27.46
CA TYR A 123 -43.11 4.76 27.79
C TYR A 123 -42.00 5.14 26.80
N TRP A 124 -42.26 5.04 25.50
CA TRP A 124 -41.28 5.34 24.45
C TRP A 124 -40.86 6.82 24.44
N ASN A 125 -41.83 7.73 24.54
CA ASN A 125 -41.55 9.17 24.69
C ASN A 125 -40.67 9.45 25.93
N ASN A 126 -40.96 8.78 27.05
CA ASN A 126 -40.22 8.94 28.30
C ASN A 126 -38.81 8.35 28.24
N LEU A 127 -38.63 7.21 27.55
CA LEU A 127 -37.32 6.61 27.29
C LEU A 127 -36.45 7.54 26.44
N ILE A 128 -37.01 8.15 25.37
CA ILE A 128 -36.32 9.16 24.56
C ILE A 128 -35.98 10.40 25.38
N GLN A 129 -36.91 10.93 26.18
CA GLN A 129 -36.66 12.11 27.01
C GLN A 129 -35.52 11.88 28.02
N ILE A 130 -35.47 10.72 28.68
CA ILE A 130 -34.38 10.36 29.60
C ILE A 130 -33.06 10.10 28.84
N GLY A 131 -33.12 9.52 27.64
CA GLY A 131 -31.97 9.40 26.75
C GLY A 131 -31.36 10.76 26.42
N ASN A 132 -32.19 11.70 25.96
CA ASN A 132 -31.78 13.06 25.60
C ASN A 132 -31.26 13.84 26.82
N GLN A 133 -31.90 13.71 27.99
CA GLN A 133 -31.40 14.31 29.24
C GLN A 133 -30.04 13.76 29.65
N ARG A 134 -29.77 12.46 29.45
CA ARG A 134 -28.43 11.87 29.69
C ARG A 134 -27.38 12.31 28.66
N VAL A 135 -27.78 12.64 27.44
CA VAL A 135 -26.87 13.24 26.43
C VAL A 135 -26.57 14.69 26.81
N SER A 136 -27.59 15.50 27.15
CA SER A 136 -27.42 16.87 27.65
C SER A 136 -26.48 16.88 28.86
N MET A 137 -26.79 16.15 29.93
CA MET A 137 -25.93 16.11 31.13
C MET A 137 -24.48 15.69 30.85
N LYS A 138 -24.24 14.83 29.84
CA LYS A 138 -22.87 14.51 29.41
C LYS A 138 -22.21 15.68 28.68
N GLN A 139 -22.94 16.40 27.84
CA GLN A 139 -22.46 17.63 27.19
C GLN A 139 -22.23 18.75 28.21
N ASP A 140 -23.14 18.96 29.16
CA ASP A 140 -23.02 19.94 30.25
C ASP A 140 -21.79 19.67 31.12
N ILE A 141 -21.52 18.40 31.48
CA ILE A 141 -20.30 18.01 32.19
C ILE A 141 -19.04 18.22 31.32
N GLN A 142 -19.11 17.94 30.01
CA GLN A 142 -18.01 18.17 29.07
C GLN A 142 -17.71 19.66 28.87
N GLU A 143 -18.74 20.52 28.89
CA GLU A 143 -18.65 21.98 28.82
C GLU A 143 -18.08 22.56 30.12
N VAL A 144 -18.57 22.14 31.29
CA VAL A 144 -18.03 22.55 32.61
C VAL A 144 -16.56 22.17 32.78
N ILE A 145 -16.11 21.06 32.17
CA ILE A 145 -14.68 20.68 32.14
C ILE A 145 -13.85 21.57 31.19
N LYS A 146 -14.46 22.19 30.17
CA LYS A 146 -13.78 23.17 29.28
C LYS A 146 -13.76 24.57 29.88
N THR A 147 -14.90 25.09 30.36
CA THR A 147 -15.02 26.48 30.85
C THR A 147 -14.10 26.74 32.04
N ARG A 148 -13.98 25.76 32.94
CA ARG A 148 -13.05 25.78 34.09
C ARG A 148 -11.55 25.80 33.70
N LYS A 149 -11.23 25.83 32.39
CA LYS A 149 -9.87 25.95 31.85
C LYS A 149 -9.61 27.27 31.11
N CYS A 150 -10.57 28.20 31.08
CA CYS A 150 -10.46 29.49 30.39
C CYS A 150 -10.48 30.73 31.30
N GLU A 151 -10.87 30.62 32.57
CA GLU A 151 -11.01 31.78 33.48
C GLU A 151 -9.79 31.98 34.42
N GLU A 152 -8.57 31.81 33.90
CA GLU A 152 -7.32 32.23 34.57
C GLU A 152 -6.50 33.21 33.71
N LYS A 153 -7.04 34.41 33.47
CA LYS A 153 -6.31 35.71 33.31
C LYS A 153 -7.22 36.83 32.76
N THR A 154 -7.74 37.69 33.63
CA THR A 154 -7.60 39.18 33.60
C THR A 154 -8.48 39.80 34.69
N THR A 155 -8.19 41.05 35.08
CA THR A 155 -8.70 41.66 36.33
C THR A 155 -9.23 43.09 36.12
N PHE A 156 -10.42 43.38 36.67
CA PHE A 156 -11.05 44.71 36.87
C PHE A 156 -11.22 45.63 35.62
N SER A 157 -12.38 46.25 35.35
CA SER A 157 -13.00 47.23 36.25
C SER A 157 -14.41 47.71 35.80
N SER A 158 -15.36 47.72 36.74
CA SER A 158 -16.40 48.75 37.02
C SER A 158 -17.49 49.19 36.02
N ALA A 159 -18.74 49.15 36.54
CA ALA A 159 -19.86 50.10 36.38
C ALA A 159 -20.64 50.18 35.04
N SER A 160 -21.93 50.57 35.00
CA SER A 160 -23.03 50.59 36.00
C SER A 160 -24.37 50.91 35.32
N SER A 161 -25.48 50.23 35.69
CA SER A 161 -26.85 50.77 35.57
C SER A 161 -27.81 50.01 36.49
N LEU A 162 -28.72 50.73 37.16
CA LEU A 162 -29.45 50.30 38.37
C LEU A 162 -30.90 50.83 38.35
N LEU A 163 -31.78 50.27 39.21
CA LEU A 163 -33.16 50.70 39.54
C LEU A 163 -34.25 50.52 38.44
N THR A 164 -35.52 50.16 38.74
CA THR A 164 -36.09 49.14 39.67
C THR A 164 -37.60 48.99 39.40
N THR A 165 -38.15 47.77 39.51
CA THR A 165 -39.57 47.56 39.91
C THR A 165 -39.65 46.47 40.99
N LYS A 166 -40.43 46.72 42.05
CA LYS A 166 -40.51 45.89 43.26
C LYS A 166 -41.73 44.97 43.26
N SER A 167 -41.56 43.81 43.89
CA SER A 167 -42.62 43.06 44.57
C SER A 167 -42.48 43.27 46.09
N ASP A 168 -43.58 43.45 46.82
CA ASP A 168 -43.62 43.47 48.29
C ASP A 168 -44.94 42.81 48.79
N LEU A 169 -44.96 42.27 50.02
CA LEU A 169 -46.04 41.41 50.55
C LEU A 169 -46.53 41.84 51.95
N GLY A 170 -47.78 42.31 52.04
CA GLY A 170 -48.56 42.51 53.30
C GLY A 170 -47.99 43.54 54.29
N PRO A 171 -48.46 43.59 55.56
CA PRO A 171 -49.70 42.99 56.09
C PRO A 171 -50.55 43.91 57.03
N GLN A 172 -51.83 43.56 57.20
CA GLN A 172 -52.75 43.94 58.32
C GLN A 172 -53.27 45.39 58.52
N SER A 173 -54.35 45.45 59.29
CA SER A 173 -55.31 46.50 59.69
C SER A 173 -54.78 47.54 60.72
N PRO A 174 -55.42 48.71 61.01
CA PRO A 174 -56.90 48.86 61.11
C PRO A 174 -57.61 50.23 60.82
N SER A 175 -58.95 50.15 60.83
CA SER A 175 -59.94 51.13 61.34
C SER A 175 -60.44 52.37 60.55
N ILE A 176 -61.78 52.43 60.48
CA ILE A 176 -62.69 53.60 60.59
C ILE A 176 -63.02 54.44 59.31
N VAL A 177 -64.26 54.22 58.83
CA VAL A 177 -65.20 55.19 58.17
C VAL A 177 -64.83 55.69 56.76
N SER A 178 -65.73 55.79 55.76
CA SER A 178 -67.21 55.79 55.74
C SER A 178 -67.82 55.12 54.50
N GLN A 179 -69.10 54.69 54.60
CA GLN A 179 -70.09 54.42 53.51
C GLN A 179 -69.72 53.33 52.46
N HIS A 180 -70.65 52.47 51.96
CA HIS A 180 -72.10 52.37 52.15
C HIS A 180 -72.55 50.89 52.13
N CYS A 181 -73.42 50.48 53.06
CA CYS A 181 -73.92 49.10 53.25
C CYS A 181 -74.97 48.71 52.17
N THR A 182 -74.92 47.54 51.50
CA THR A 182 -75.35 46.14 51.86
C THR A 182 -76.85 46.01 52.17
N SER A 183 -77.63 45.11 51.52
CA SER A 183 -77.72 43.64 51.71
C SER A 183 -77.99 43.23 53.18
N LYS A 184 -78.82 42.22 53.53
CA LYS A 184 -79.63 41.20 52.81
C LYS A 184 -80.51 40.45 53.84
N THR A 185 -81.52 39.67 53.41
CA THR A 185 -82.13 38.49 54.12
C THR A 185 -82.76 38.73 55.51
N ALA A 186 -83.44 37.78 56.16
CA ALA A 186 -84.53 36.86 55.78
C ALA A 186 -84.96 36.06 57.04
N ALA A 187 -86.27 35.76 57.21
CA ALA A 187 -86.89 34.78 58.13
C ALA A 187 -86.26 34.55 59.54
N SER A 188 -87.01 34.69 60.65
CA SER A 188 -88.13 33.78 60.95
C SER A 188 -89.08 34.27 62.07
N THR A 189 -90.27 33.66 62.13
CA THR A 189 -91.29 33.64 63.20
C THR A 189 -90.75 33.24 64.59
N PRO A 190 -91.42 33.52 65.75
CA PRO A 190 -92.87 33.28 65.94
C PRO A 190 -93.73 34.15 66.92
N LEU A 191 -95.05 33.95 66.79
CA LEU A 191 -96.14 33.96 67.80
C LEU A 191 -96.52 35.22 68.63
N CYS A 192 -97.76 35.68 68.38
CA CYS A 192 -98.78 36.28 69.28
C CYS A 192 -98.51 37.61 70.05
N PRO A 193 -99.36 38.66 69.85
CA PRO A 193 -99.30 39.93 70.57
C PRO A 193 -100.42 40.14 71.63
N PRO A 194 -100.25 41.09 72.58
CA PRO A 194 -101.34 41.64 73.38
C PRO A 194 -101.69 43.13 73.04
N GLN A 195 -102.98 43.37 72.76
CA GLN A 195 -103.82 44.51 73.18
C GLN A 195 -103.38 46.01 73.10
N LYS A 196 -104.36 46.82 72.62
CA LYS A 196 -104.91 48.11 73.17
C LYS A 196 -104.43 49.51 72.67
N ILE A 197 -105.45 50.34 72.37
CA ILE A 197 -105.61 51.80 72.73
C ILE A 197 -104.77 52.82 71.89
N LEU A 198 -105.24 54.02 71.46
CA LEU A 198 -106.47 54.82 71.71
C LEU A 198 -106.96 55.68 70.49
N ASN A 199 -108.22 56.12 70.57
CA ASN A 199 -109.06 57.08 69.82
C ASN A 199 -108.48 58.24 68.96
N GLY A 200 -109.26 58.61 67.91
CA GLY A 200 -109.77 59.99 67.69
C GLY A 200 -109.23 60.80 66.48
N ALA A 201 -109.92 61.80 65.90
CA ALA A 201 -111.34 62.22 65.97
C ALA A 201 -111.68 63.30 64.87
N LEU A 202 -112.95 63.74 64.79
CA LEU A 202 -113.48 65.04 64.25
C LEU A 202 -113.84 65.24 62.73
N SER A 203 -115.16 65.30 62.47
CA SER A 203 -115.93 66.45 61.90
C SER A 203 -115.93 66.90 60.41
N CYS A 204 -117.08 66.65 59.72
CA CYS A 204 -117.99 67.60 59.00
C CYS A 204 -117.47 68.46 57.79
N PRO A 205 -118.31 69.22 57.01
CA PRO A 205 -119.77 69.50 57.10
C PRO A 205 -120.63 69.50 55.77
N THR A 206 -121.98 69.55 55.93
CA THR A 206 -123.04 70.21 55.10
C THR A 206 -123.17 70.05 53.56
N HIS A 207 -124.41 69.81 53.07
CA HIS A 207 -125.26 70.85 52.43
C HIS A 207 -126.77 70.49 52.32
N ARG A 208 -127.63 71.42 51.85
CA ARG A 208 -129.12 71.35 51.85
C ARG A 208 -129.77 71.09 50.47
N THR A 209 -130.90 70.37 50.46
CA THR A 209 -132.16 70.64 49.70
C THR A 209 -133.25 69.71 50.29
N ALA A 210 -134.50 70.06 50.62
CA ALA A 210 -135.46 71.10 50.24
C ALA A 210 -136.35 70.76 49.02
N SER A 211 -137.51 70.14 49.30
CA SER A 211 -138.75 70.18 48.49
C SER A 211 -139.96 69.96 49.42
N SER A 212 -141.18 70.31 49.02
CA SER A 212 -142.29 70.55 49.97
C SER A 212 -143.70 70.45 49.38
N ILE A 213 -144.64 69.82 50.13
CA ILE A 213 -146.11 70.05 50.11
C ILE A 213 -146.79 69.55 48.79
N PRO A 214 -148.12 69.25 48.70
CA PRO A 214 -149.24 69.31 49.67
C PRO A 214 -149.64 67.93 50.26
N SER A 215 -150.22 67.79 51.46
CA SER A 215 -151.49 68.29 52.03
C SER A 215 -152.74 67.55 51.54
N CYS A 216 -153.39 66.78 52.44
CA CYS A 216 -154.79 67.05 52.82
C CYS A 216 -155.25 66.28 54.08
N LEU A 217 -155.92 67.05 54.93
CA LEU A 217 -156.74 66.77 56.13
C LEU A 217 -157.85 65.70 55.89
N PRO A 218 -158.50 65.10 56.92
CA PRO A 218 -158.95 65.85 58.11
C PRO A 218 -158.91 65.23 59.52
N LEU A 219 -158.95 66.17 60.46
CA LEU A 219 -159.37 66.05 61.85
C LEU A 219 -160.79 65.42 61.95
N ILE A 220 -160.96 64.35 62.72
CA ILE A 220 -162.29 63.77 62.96
C ILE A 220 -163.01 64.60 64.02
N SER A 221 -164.14 65.20 63.64
CA SER A 221 -165.00 65.95 64.56
C SER A 221 -165.83 65.01 65.43
N THR A 222 -165.81 65.22 66.75
CA THR A 222 -166.69 64.55 67.72
C THR A 222 -168.05 65.24 67.80
N ASP A 223 -168.80 65.27 66.70
CA ASP A 223 -170.16 65.83 66.65
C ASP A 223 -171.17 64.69 66.47
N THR A 224 -171.58 64.06 67.57
CA THR A 224 -172.46 62.88 67.58
C THR A 224 -173.93 63.27 67.34
N ARG A 225 -174.24 63.78 66.15
CA ARG A 225 -175.62 64.02 65.72
C ARG A 225 -176.20 62.72 65.16
N ASN A 226 -176.99 62.05 65.99
CA ASN A 226 -177.77 60.89 65.57
C ASN A 226 -178.95 61.33 64.68
N VAL A 227 -178.67 61.62 63.41
CA VAL A 227 -179.69 61.97 62.41
C VAL A 227 -180.33 60.69 61.87
N SER A 228 -181.52 60.37 62.38
CA SER A 228 -182.31 59.21 61.96
C SER A 228 -182.89 59.42 60.55
N CYS A 229 -182.10 59.11 59.51
CA CYS A 229 -182.51 59.25 58.10
C CYS A 229 -182.26 57.99 57.26
N GLN A 230 -182.51 56.80 57.83
CA GLN A 230 -182.90 55.63 57.06
C GLN A 230 -184.28 55.16 57.50
N THR A 231 -185.25 55.26 56.59
CA THR A 231 -186.49 54.47 56.61
C THR A 231 -186.22 53.06 56.07
N VAL A 232 -187.12 52.11 56.32
CA VAL A 232 -187.00 50.70 55.88
C VAL A 232 -186.85 50.57 54.34
N VAL A 233 -187.35 51.55 53.57
CA VAL A 233 -187.18 51.60 52.11
C VAL A 233 -185.74 51.98 51.71
N SER A 234 -185.11 52.89 52.46
CA SER A 234 -183.75 53.39 52.23
C SER A 234 -182.62 52.53 52.87
N SER A 235 -182.96 51.51 53.65
CA SER A 235 -181.99 50.49 54.11
C SER A 235 -181.72 49.39 53.08
N LEU A 236 -182.47 49.36 51.97
CA LEU A 236 -182.36 48.34 50.92
C LEU A 236 -181.37 48.71 49.79
N VAL A 237 -180.79 49.93 49.84
CA VAL A 237 -179.84 50.41 48.82
C VAL A 237 -178.62 51.04 49.53
N PRO A 238 -177.39 50.54 49.31
CA PRO A 238 -176.16 51.22 49.76
C PRO A 238 -176.05 52.64 49.19
N CYS A 239 -175.57 53.59 50.00
CA CYS A 239 -175.29 54.95 49.53
C CYS A 239 -174.09 54.98 48.58
N ASP A 240 -173.95 56.07 47.81
CA ASP A 240 -172.94 56.21 46.76
C ASP A 240 -171.50 56.06 47.29
N ALA A 241 -171.25 56.48 48.55
CA ALA A 241 -169.97 56.27 49.21
C ALA A 241 -169.64 54.76 49.38
N CYS A 242 -170.63 53.94 49.74
CA CYS A 242 -170.45 52.49 49.81
C CYS A 242 -170.29 51.87 48.40
N ALA A 243 -171.01 52.36 47.39
CA ALA A 243 -170.86 51.89 46.01
C ALA A 243 -169.44 52.17 45.47
N ASN A 244 -168.93 53.39 45.67
CA ASN A 244 -167.58 53.78 45.26
C ASN A 244 -166.49 52.98 45.98
N VAL A 245 -166.65 52.72 47.29
CA VAL A 245 -165.75 51.83 48.05
C VAL A 245 -165.78 50.40 47.50
N GLN A 246 -166.95 49.88 47.10
CA GLN A 246 -167.05 48.54 46.49
C GLN A 246 -166.44 48.48 45.09
N SER A 247 -166.52 49.55 44.27
CA SER A 247 -165.82 49.62 42.97
C SER A 247 -164.30 49.58 43.16
N SER A 248 -163.76 50.47 44.01
CA SER A 248 -162.33 50.52 44.30
C SER A 248 -161.79 49.22 44.93
N LEU A 249 -162.63 48.51 45.70
CA LEU A 249 -162.30 47.19 46.25
C LEU A 249 -162.18 46.10 45.16
N ARG A 250 -163.00 46.17 44.11
CA ARG A 250 -162.88 45.31 42.91
C ARG A 250 -161.60 45.64 42.14
N GLU A 251 -161.43 46.91 41.76
CA GLU A 251 -160.27 47.41 41.00
C GLU A 251 -158.93 47.07 41.68
N THR A 252 -158.82 47.29 43.00
CA THR A 252 -157.62 46.94 43.79
C THR A 252 -157.50 45.44 44.10
N GLY A 253 -158.56 44.67 43.89
CA GLY A 253 -158.55 43.22 43.91
C GLY A 253 -158.02 42.65 42.61
N ASP A 254 -158.56 43.06 41.46
CA ASP A 254 -158.13 42.62 40.13
C ASP A 254 -156.67 42.94 39.86
N ALA A 255 -156.21 44.15 40.21
CA ALA A 255 -154.80 44.52 40.10
C ALA A 255 -153.88 43.65 40.99
N LEU A 256 -154.35 43.22 42.17
CA LEU A 256 -153.60 42.30 43.03
C LEU A 256 -153.61 40.86 42.49
N VAL A 257 -154.71 40.43 41.88
CA VAL A 257 -154.80 39.13 41.20
C VAL A 257 -153.87 39.10 39.99
N GLU A 258 -153.82 40.17 39.19
CA GLU A 258 -152.90 40.29 38.06
C GLU A 258 -151.45 40.33 38.51
N LEU A 259 -151.11 41.08 39.55
CA LEU A 259 -149.77 41.07 40.16
C LEU A 259 -149.38 39.69 40.72
N CYS A 260 -150.30 38.96 41.36
CA CYS A 260 -150.03 37.57 41.73
C CYS A 260 -149.75 36.73 40.48
N ARG A 261 -150.52 36.92 39.41
CA ARG A 261 -150.39 36.18 38.15
C ARG A 261 -149.07 36.47 37.42
N SER A 262 -148.58 37.70 37.42
CA SER A 262 -147.29 38.08 36.79
C SER A 262 -146.10 37.45 37.50
N GLU A 263 -146.11 37.46 38.84
CA GLU A 263 -145.05 36.87 39.67
C GLU A 263 -145.21 35.35 39.88
N GLY A 264 -146.16 34.70 39.19
CA GLY A 264 -146.41 33.26 39.29
C GLY A 264 -146.98 32.79 40.64
N LEU A 265 -147.54 33.70 41.44
CA LEU A 265 -148.09 33.44 42.77
C LEU A 265 -149.58 33.04 42.71
N PRO A 266 -150.03 32.08 43.52
CA PRO A 266 -151.43 31.69 43.57
C PRO A 266 -152.27 32.70 44.36
N SER A 267 -153.20 33.39 43.69
CA SER A 267 -154.17 34.27 44.37
C SER A 267 -155.29 33.47 45.04
N SER A 268 -155.58 33.80 46.30
CA SER A 268 -156.86 33.49 46.94
C SER A 268 -158.02 34.29 46.34
N LEU A 269 -157.82 35.60 46.16
CA LEU A 269 -158.86 36.57 45.82
C LEU A 269 -159.50 36.30 44.45
N GLN A 270 -158.74 35.78 43.49
CA GLN A 270 -159.22 35.34 42.16
C GLN A 270 -160.47 34.43 42.23
N ARG A 271 -160.60 33.60 43.28
CA ARG A 271 -161.76 32.71 43.46
C ARG A 271 -162.96 33.42 44.10
N LEU A 272 -162.73 34.45 44.90
CA LEU A 272 -163.80 35.27 45.48
C LEU A 272 -164.39 36.21 44.42
N LEU A 273 -163.54 36.80 43.58
CA LEU A 273 -163.95 37.61 42.41
C LEU A 273 -164.97 36.86 41.54
N VAL A 274 -164.60 35.68 41.03
CA VAL A 274 -165.48 34.83 40.21
C VAL A 274 -166.78 34.51 40.95
N ALA A 275 -166.70 34.05 42.21
CA ALA A 275 -167.89 33.72 42.99
C ALA A 275 -168.80 34.92 43.28
N VAL A 276 -168.25 36.13 43.41
CA VAL A 276 -168.99 37.38 43.61
C VAL A 276 -169.72 37.79 42.34
N ASP A 277 -169.05 37.73 41.18
CA ASP A 277 -169.64 38.11 39.91
C ASP A 277 -170.70 37.08 39.44
N ASP A 278 -170.50 35.78 39.73
CA ASP A 278 -171.45 34.70 39.46
C ASP A 278 -172.72 34.75 40.36
N THR A 279 -172.67 35.37 41.55
CA THR A 279 -173.78 35.33 42.54
C THR A 279 -174.51 36.65 42.75
N LEU A 280 -173.97 37.78 42.28
CA LEU A 280 -174.50 39.12 42.54
C LEU A 280 -174.78 39.88 41.24
N GLU A 281 -175.83 39.46 40.50
CA GLU A 281 -176.33 40.12 39.27
C GLU A 281 -176.58 41.64 39.40
N GLN A 282 -176.69 42.15 40.63
CA GLN A 282 -176.90 43.58 40.94
C GLN A 282 -175.62 44.32 41.38
N GLY A 283 -174.44 43.67 41.38
CA GLY A 283 -173.13 44.29 41.60
C GLY A 283 -172.83 44.77 43.03
N ARG A 284 -173.64 44.40 44.04
CA ARG A 284 -173.55 44.90 45.42
C ARG A 284 -173.02 43.84 46.39
N LEU A 285 -171.87 44.08 47.00
CA LEU A 285 -171.32 43.24 48.07
C LEU A 285 -172.11 43.42 49.38
N THR A 286 -172.32 42.33 50.11
CA THR A 286 -172.75 42.39 51.51
C THR A 286 -171.59 42.74 52.45
N ALA A 287 -171.88 43.06 53.70
CA ALA A 287 -170.86 43.26 54.73
C ALA A 287 -170.02 41.99 54.99
N GLY A 288 -170.57 40.80 54.72
CA GLY A 288 -169.83 39.53 54.77
C GLY A 288 -168.79 39.45 53.67
N ASP A 289 -169.19 39.72 52.43
CA ASP A 289 -168.32 39.61 51.25
C ASP A 289 -167.18 40.63 51.31
N VAL A 290 -167.46 41.88 51.71
CA VAL A 290 -166.42 42.91 51.94
C VAL A 290 -165.41 42.47 53.01
N SER A 291 -165.87 41.81 54.08
CA SER A 291 -164.99 41.26 55.12
C SER A 291 -164.13 40.12 54.57
N GLN A 292 -164.73 39.15 53.87
CA GLN A 292 -164.03 38.04 53.25
C GLN A 292 -162.99 38.54 52.23
N TRP A 293 -163.35 39.52 51.40
CA TRP A 293 -162.45 40.18 50.44
C TRP A 293 -161.25 40.79 51.14
N SER A 294 -161.46 41.55 52.22
CA SER A 294 -160.37 42.11 53.02
C SER A 294 -159.45 41.02 53.62
N THR A 295 -159.96 39.82 53.92
CA THR A 295 -159.12 38.71 54.38
C THR A 295 -158.32 38.03 53.25
N GLU A 296 -158.90 37.80 52.08
CA GLU A 296 -158.18 37.16 50.96
C GLU A 296 -157.20 38.14 50.27
N GLN A 297 -157.60 39.41 50.10
CA GLN A 297 -156.71 40.47 49.60
C GLN A 297 -155.50 40.67 50.53
N ARG A 298 -155.72 40.60 51.86
CA ARG A 298 -154.62 40.64 52.86
C ARG A 298 -153.71 39.41 52.79
N ARG A 299 -154.25 38.21 52.54
CA ARG A 299 -153.44 36.99 52.33
C ARG A 299 -152.57 37.12 51.09
N ASP A 300 -153.13 37.59 49.98
CA ASP A 300 -152.40 37.72 48.71
C ASP A 300 -151.36 38.85 48.76
N MET A 301 -151.66 40.00 49.39
CA MET A 301 -150.66 41.00 49.76
C MET A 301 -149.55 40.40 50.65
N GLY A 302 -149.89 39.47 51.54
CA GLY A 302 -148.93 38.72 52.35
C GLY A 302 -148.04 37.78 51.52
N ARG A 303 -148.58 37.12 50.49
CA ARG A 303 -147.80 36.29 49.53
C ARG A 303 -146.82 37.17 48.75
N VAL A 304 -147.30 38.27 48.18
CA VAL A 304 -146.48 39.24 47.43
C VAL A 304 -145.39 39.81 48.34
N GLY A 305 -145.74 40.24 49.56
CA GLY A 305 -144.77 40.75 50.54
C GLY A 305 -143.69 39.72 50.93
N LYS A 306 -144.07 38.44 51.10
CA LYS A 306 -143.13 37.34 51.34
C LYS A 306 -142.23 37.10 50.12
N HIS A 307 -142.79 37.03 48.91
CA HIS A 307 -142.04 36.84 47.68
C HIS A 307 -141.03 37.97 47.44
N LEU A 308 -141.45 39.24 47.59
CA LEU A 308 -140.57 40.39 47.49
C LEU A 308 -139.44 40.36 48.54
N LEU A 309 -139.69 39.87 49.75
CA LEU A 309 -138.67 39.69 50.78
C LEU A 309 -137.69 38.56 50.43
N GLU A 310 -138.18 37.45 49.88
CA GLU A 310 -137.37 36.32 49.42
C GLU A 310 -136.50 36.71 48.21
N VAL A 311 -137.06 37.34 47.18
CA VAL A 311 -136.30 37.88 46.05
C VAL A 311 -135.25 38.88 46.55
N ARG A 312 -135.63 39.85 47.39
CA ARG A 312 -134.69 40.84 47.94
C ARG A 312 -133.58 40.21 48.79
N SER A 313 -133.83 39.10 49.48
CA SER A 313 -132.79 38.39 50.25
C SER A 313 -131.80 37.65 49.36
N THR A 314 -132.19 37.21 48.16
CA THR A 314 -131.26 36.60 47.17
C THR A 314 -130.39 37.62 46.43
N VAL A 315 -130.83 38.88 46.27
CA VAL A 315 -130.11 39.91 45.51
C VAL A 315 -128.71 40.18 46.06
N GLN A 316 -128.52 40.20 47.38
CA GLN A 316 -127.20 40.48 47.96
C GLN A 316 -126.22 39.31 47.78
N PRO A 317 -126.54 38.04 48.14
CA PRO A 317 -125.71 36.88 47.81
C PRO A 317 -125.34 36.76 46.32
N LEU A 318 -126.27 37.07 45.41
CA LEU A 318 -125.98 37.06 43.97
C LEU A 318 -125.01 38.17 43.55
N ARG A 319 -125.10 39.36 44.15
CA ARG A 319 -124.11 40.45 43.93
C ARG A 319 -122.74 40.09 44.50
N ASP A 320 -122.69 39.51 45.69
CA ASP A 320 -121.44 39.09 46.33
C ASP A 320 -120.76 37.96 45.55
N SER A 321 -121.55 36.98 45.07
CA SER A 321 -121.07 35.89 44.19
C SER A 321 -120.62 36.39 42.82
N LEU A 322 -121.30 37.39 42.23
CA LEU A 322 -120.87 38.00 40.98
C LEU A 322 -119.52 38.71 41.17
N GLN A 323 -119.38 39.54 42.20
CA GLN A 323 -118.10 40.19 42.51
C GLN A 323 -116.98 39.20 42.85
N ALA A 324 -117.30 38.04 43.42
CA ALA A 324 -116.32 36.97 43.64
C ALA A 324 -115.83 36.40 42.29
N ALA A 325 -116.75 36.04 41.39
CA ALA A 325 -116.41 35.54 40.05
C ALA A 325 -115.69 36.59 39.19
N GLU A 326 -116.00 37.87 39.33
CA GLU A 326 -115.29 38.99 38.68
C GLU A 326 -113.83 39.07 39.16
N ARG A 327 -113.60 38.99 40.48
CA ARG A 327 -112.24 38.96 41.07
C ARG A 327 -111.45 37.72 40.62
N GLU A 328 -112.07 36.54 40.60
CA GLU A 328 -111.45 35.33 40.07
C GLU A 328 -111.09 35.48 38.59
N GLN A 329 -111.97 36.07 37.78
CA GLN A 329 -111.68 36.35 36.37
C GLN A 329 -110.50 37.32 36.20
N GLU A 330 -110.40 38.37 37.03
CA GLU A 330 -109.25 39.28 37.05
C GLU A 330 -107.96 38.58 37.49
N GLU A 331 -108.02 37.71 38.50
CA GLU A 331 -106.88 36.89 38.92
C GLU A 331 -106.41 35.96 37.81
N PHE A 332 -107.32 35.22 37.15
CA PHE A 332 -106.97 34.36 36.02
C PHE A 332 -106.43 35.16 34.84
N ARG A 333 -107.00 36.33 34.53
CA ARG A 333 -106.46 37.26 33.50
C ARG A 333 -105.04 37.72 33.85
N ALA A 334 -104.77 38.04 35.11
CA ALA A 334 -103.44 38.41 35.58
C ALA A 334 -102.46 37.22 35.61
N GLN A 335 -102.92 36.02 35.94
CA GLN A 335 -102.13 34.78 35.85
C GLN A 335 -101.74 34.46 34.41
N LEU A 336 -102.69 34.52 33.47
CA LEU A 336 -102.47 34.34 32.04
C LEU A 336 -101.45 35.35 31.50
N GLY A 337 -101.57 36.64 31.86
CA GLY A 337 -100.57 37.66 31.52
C GLY A 337 -99.18 37.32 32.05
N ARG A 338 -99.06 36.92 33.33
CA ARG A 338 -97.78 36.48 33.92
C ARG A 338 -97.18 35.26 33.21
N VAL A 339 -98.00 34.28 32.79
CA VAL A 339 -97.55 33.09 32.06
C VAL A 339 -97.14 33.43 30.64
N GLN A 340 -97.92 34.24 29.92
CA GLN A 340 -97.62 34.69 28.56
C GLN A 340 -96.30 35.49 28.51
N GLU A 341 -96.08 36.37 29.48
CA GLU A 341 -94.83 37.14 29.60
C GLU A 341 -93.64 36.27 30.04
N LYS A 342 -93.83 35.20 30.81
CA LYS A 342 -92.77 34.20 31.02
C LYS A 342 -92.45 33.47 29.71
N LEU A 343 -93.46 33.01 28.98
CA LEU A 343 -93.29 32.30 27.70
C LEU A 343 -92.59 33.17 26.63
N LYS A 344 -92.92 34.47 26.54
CA LYS A 344 -92.19 35.42 25.67
C LYS A 344 -90.70 35.49 26.03
N ARG A 345 -90.37 35.64 27.32
CA ARG A 345 -88.96 35.71 27.78
C ARG A 345 -88.20 34.41 27.53
N GLU A 346 -88.78 33.25 27.79
CA GLU A 346 -88.11 31.97 27.51
C GLU A 346 -87.97 31.71 25.99
N ARG A 347 -88.93 32.11 25.16
CA ARG A 347 -88.79 32.09 23.69
C ARG A 347 -87.64 32.99 23.22
N ALA A 348 -87.56 34.23 23.72
CA ALA A 348 -86.49 35.16 23.37
C ALA A 348 -85.10 34.65 23.82
N LYS A 349 -84.98 34.11 25.04
CA LYS A 349 -83.76 33.44 25.51
C LYS A 349 -83.38 32.26 24.60
N HIS A 350 -84.33 31.38 24.30
CA HIS A 350 -84.08 30.19 23.48
C HIS A 350 -83.66 30.59 22.05
N GLN A 351 -84.27 31.62 21.46
CA GLN A 351 -83.83 32.19 20.19
C GLN A 351 -82.42 32.77 20.28
N ALA A 352 -82.07 33.54 21.31
CA ALA A 352 -80.72 34.06 21.49
C ALA A 352 -79.67 32.95 21.66
N SER A 353 -79.96 31.94 22.49
CA SER A 353 -79.11 30.75 22.65
C SER A 353 -78.97 29.96 21.36
N LYS A 354 -80.03 29.84 20.55
CA LYS A 354 -79.98 29.19 19.24
C LYS A 354 -79.00 29.91 18.30
N HIS A 355 -79.16 31.22 18.11
CA HIS A 355 -78.25 32.00 17.25
C HIS A 355 -76.80 31.95 17.74
N GLN A 356 -76.57 31.99 19.07
CA GLN A 356 -75.22 31.86 19.64
C GLN A 356 -74.59 30.48 19.37
N LEU A 357 -75.38 29.40 19.40
CA LEU A 357 -74.91 28.06 19.07
C LEU A 357 -74.67 27.89 17.56
N GLU A 358 -75.51 28.48 16.71
CA GLU A 358 -75.32 28.49 15.25
C GLU A 358 -74.08 29.28 14.84
N GLN A 359 -73.82 30.45 15.44
CA GLN A 359 -72.58 31.21 15.25
C GLN A 359 -71.35 30.40 15.67
N ARG A 360 -71.36 29.81 16.87
CA ARG A 360 -70.25 28.98 17.36
C ARG A 360 -69.99 27.75 16.50
N LEU A 361 -71.05 27.17 15.91
CA LEU A 361 -70.93 26.07 14.96
C LEU A 361 -70.25 26.53 13.66
N GLN A 362 -70.61 27.70 13.14
CA GLN A 362 -69.96 28.28 11.96
C GLN A 362 -68.49 28.64 12.23
N GLU A 363 -68.17 29.22 13.38
CA GLU A 363 -66.79 29.50 13.82
C GLU A 363 -65.96 28.21 13.95
N ALA A 364 -66.54 27.14 14.50
CA ALA A 364 -65.91 25.82 14.60
C ALA A 364 -65.75 25.13 13.23
N GLN A 365 -66.69 25.32 12.30
CA GLN A 365 -66.61 24.81 10.93
C GLN A 365 -65.51 25.51 10.13
N ALA A 366 -65.50 26.85 10.13
CA ALA A 366 -64.50 27.65 9.41
C ALA A 366 -63.07 27.40 9.94
N SER A 367 -62.91 27.27 11.26
CA SER A 367 -61.61 26.93 11.86
C SER A 367 -61.20 25.48 11.57
N ARG A 368 -62.12 24.52 11.54
CA ARG A 368 -61.82 23.16 11.05
C ARG A 368 -61.34 23.19 9.60
N GLU A 369 -62.09 23.81 8.70
CA GLU A 369 -61.75 23.91 7.27
C GLU A 369 -60.40 24.60 7.05
N GLU A 370 -60.05 25.60 7.87
CA GLU A 370 -58.72 26.23 7.85
C GLU A 370 -57.61 25.26 8.27
N THR A 371 -57.81 24.48 9.33
CA THR A 371 -56.84 23.45 9.73
C THR A 371 -56.73 22.32 8.72
N GLU A 372 -57.84 21.92 8.10
CA GLU A 372 -57.88 20.87 7.08
C GLU A 372 -57.13 21.31 5.81
N ARG A 373 -57.34 22.55 5.35
CA ARG A 373 -56.59 23.15 4.23
C ARG A 373 -55.11 23.39 4.54
N ARG A 374 -54.70 23.50 5.80
CA ARG A 374 -53.26 23.53 6.19
C ARG A 374 -52.65 22.13 6.15
N LEU A 375 -53.30 21.15 6.79
CA LEU A 375 -52.86 19.74 6.78
C LEU A 375 -52.79 19.16 5.36
N GLN A 376 -53.68 19.57 4.46
CA GLN A 376 -53.62 19.22 3.03
C GLN A 376 -52.34 19.75 2.36
N LYS A 377 -51.99 21.04 2.57
CA LYS A 377 -50.76 21.65 2.04
C LYS A 377 -49.49 21.02 2.63
N GLU A 378 -49.47 20.80 3.95
CA GLU A 378 -48.37 20.11 4.63
C GLU A 378 -48.19 18.68 4.09
N HIS A 379 -49.29 17.97 3.81
CA HIS A 379 -49.24 16.64 3.20
C HIS A 379 -48.78 16.67 1.72
N GLU A 380 -49.14 17.70 0.95
CA GLU A 380 -48.64 17.92 -0.41
C GLU A 380 -47.17 18.35 -0.47
N GLU A 381 -46.68 19.04 0.56
CA GLU A 381 -45.27 19.36 0.77
C GLU A 381 -44.46 18.12 1.12
N LEU A 382 -44.86 17.40 2.17
CA LEU A 382 -44.24 16.13 2.56
C LEU A 382 -44.24 15.10 1.42
N ARG A 383 -45.26 15.08 0.55
CA ARG A 383 -45.30 14.22 -0.65
C ARG A 383 -44.26 14.64 -1.69
N ARG A 384 -44.11 15.95 -1.97
CA ARG A 384 -43.07 16.47 -2.88
C ARG A 384 -41.67 16.18 -2.35
N ASP A 385 -41.46 16.37 -1.04
CA ASP A 385 -40.18 16.08 -0.38
C ASP A 385 -39.87 14.58 -0.39
N THR A 386 -40.86 13.72 -0.15
CA THR A 386 -40.70 12.25 -0.24
C THR A 386 -40.23 11.85 -1.64
N VAL A 387 -40.90 12.33 -2.70
CA VAL A 387 -40.51 12.04 -4.09
C VAL A 387 -39.11 12.58 -4.39
N SER A 388 -38.77 13.80 -3.94
CA SER A 388 -37.44 14.39 -4.10
C SER A 388 -36.32 13.57 -3.41
N LEU A 389 -36.61 13.02 -2.23
CA LEU A 389 -35.72 12.13 -1.50
C LEU A 389 -35.60 10.75 -2.15
N GLU A 390 -36.69 10.19 -2.69
CA GLU A 390 -36.68 8.94 -3.47
C GLU A 390 -35.85 9.09 -4.75
N ASP A 391 -36.03 10.20 -5.48
CA ASP A 391 -35.24 10.59 -6.64
C ASP A 391 -33.75 10.67 -6.31
N SER A 392 -33.42 11.35 -5.21
CA SER A 392 -32.05 11.50 -4.71
C SER A 392 -31.44 10.16 -4.27
N ASN A 393 -32.25 9.30 -3.65
CA ASN A 393 -31.86 7.95 -3.25
C ASN A 393 -31.60 7.05 -4.47
N SER A 394 -32.39 7.20 -5.54
CA SER A 394 -32.16 6.47 -6.80
C SER A 394 -30.85 6.88 -7.48
N LYS A 395 -30.54 8.19 -7.51
CA LYS A 395 -29.29 8.74 -8.04
C LYS A 395 -28.07 8.24 -7.24
N LEU A 396 -28.17 8.24 -5.91
CA LEU A 396 -27.12 7.68 -5.04
C LEU A 396 -26.95 6.16 -5.21
N LYS A 397 -28.03 5.40 -5.43
CA LYS A 397 -27.94 3.97 -5.76
C LYS A 397 -27.23 3.73 -7.09
N ALA A 398 -27.54 4.52 -8.13
CA ALA A 398 -26.89 4.45 -9.44
C ALA A 398 -25.39 4.76 -9.34
N GLU A 399 -25.01 5.81 -8.61
CA GLU A 399 -23.61 6.15 -8.32
C GLU A 399 -22.89 5.03 -7.55
N ILE A 400 -23.53 4.43 -6.55
CA ILE A 400 -22.96 3.29 -5.80
C ILE A 400 -22.76 2.06 -6.70
N SER A 401 -23.63 1.77 -7.67
CA SER A 401 -23.39 0.71 -8.65
C SER A 401 -22.22 1.05 -9.59
N LEU A 402 -22.16 2.28 -10.11
CA LEU A 402 -21.05 2.73 -10.98
C LEU A 402 -19.70 2.67 -10.25
N GLN A 403 -19.65 3.05 -8.98
CA GLN A 403 -18.45 2.96 -8.15
C GLN A 403 -18.06 1.50 -7.87
N LYS A 404 -19.02 0.58 -7.68
CA LYS A 404 -18.73 -0.86 -7.55
C LYS A 404 -18.17 -1.45 -8.85
N GLU A 405 -18.73 -1.11 -10.01
CA GLU A 405 -18.20 -1.53 -11.30
C GLU A 405 -16.78 -1.00 -11.54
N ARG A 406 -16.51 0.25 -11.13
CA ARG A 406 -15.17 0.85 -11.22
C ARG A 406 -14.18 0.16 -10.27
N LEU A 407 -14.58 -0.14 -9.04
CA LEU A 407 -13.73 -0.90 -8.10
C LEU A 407 -13.43 -2.30 -8.66
N HIS A 408 -14.43 -3.01 -9.17
CA HIS A 408 -14.23 -4.35 -9.72
C HIS A 408 -13.27 -4.36 -10.92
N LYS A 409 -13.34 -3.36 -11.81
CA LYS A 409 -12.36 -3.18 -12.91
C LYS A 409 -10.94 -2.97 -12.37
N LEU A 410 -10.76 -2.11 -11.37
CA LEU A 410 -9.47 -1.88 -10.72
C LEU A 410 -8.94 -3.13 -9.97
N GLU A 411 -9.82 -4.00 -9.48
CA GLU A 411 -9.44 -5.30 -8.90
C GLU A 411 -8.97 -6.30 -9.97
N CYS A 412 -9.61 -6.32 -11.14
CA CYS A 412 -9.13 -7.10 -12.28
C CYS A 412 -7.78 -6.59 -12.79
N GLU A 413 -7.64 -5.28 -13.02
CA GLU A 413 -6.38 -4.63 -13.44
C GLU A 413 -5.24 -4.92 -12.45
N ARG A 414 -5.53 -4.88 -11.13
CA ARG A 414 -4.59 -5.30 -10.07
C ARG A 414 -4.14 -6.75 -10.24
N ASP A 415 -5.07 -7.66 -10.48
CA ASP A 415 -4.77 -9.10 -10.56
C ASP A 415 -4.07 -9.49 -11.86
N GLU A 416 -4.32 -8.76 -12.95
CA GLU A 416 -3.55 -8.85 -14.20
C GLU A 416 -2.11 -8.37 -13.99
N LEU A 417 -1.90 -7.17 -13.45
CA LEU A 417 -0.56 -6.65 -13.11
C LEU A 417 0.17 -7.55 -12.10
N HIS A 418 -0.53 -8.16 -11.15
CA HIS A 418 0.05 -9.08 -10.17
C HIS A 418 0.40 -10.46 -10.78
N GLN A 419 -0.17 -10.83 -11.92
CA GLN A 419 0.28 -11.97 -12.73
C GLN A 419 1.48 -11.59 -13.61
N GLU A 420 1.47 -10.41 -14.23
CA GLU A 420 2.59 -9.90 -15.03
C GLU A 420 3.88 -9.78 -14.18
N VAL A 421 3.79 -9.21 -12.97
CA VAL A 421 4.93 -9.14 -12.03
C VAL A 421 5.49 -10.52 -11.67
N LYS A 422 4.65 -11.57 -11.59
CA LYS A 422 5.12 -12.95 -11.35
C LYS A 422 5.79 -13.55 -12.58
N ALA A 423 5.28 -13.27 -13.78
CA ALA A 423 5.94 -13.67 -15.02
C ALA A 423 7.33 -13.01 -15.15
N MET A 424 7.41 -11.70 -14.91
CA MET A 424 8.67 -10.94 -14.89
C MET A 424 9.67 -11.48 -13.86
N GLN A 425 9.23 -11.90 -12.67
CA GLN A 425 10.09 -12.54 -11.67
C GLN A 425 10.67 -13.88 -12.15
N VAL A 426 9.85 -14.70 -12.82
CA VAL A 426 10.31 -15.98 -13.41
C VAL A 426 11.28 -15.75 -14.58
N GLU A 427 11.07 -14.70 -15.39
CA GLU A 427 12.01 -14.30 -16.44
C GLU A 427 13.33 -13.73 -15.89
N GLU A 428 13.30 -12.95 -14.80
CA GLU A 428 14.52 -12.43 -14.16
C GLU A 428 15.31 -13.54 -13.45
N GLU A 429 14.64 -14.52 -12.85
CA GLU A 429 15.25 -15.77 -12.41
C GLU A 429 15.91 -16.53 -13.57
N ALA A 430 15.25 -16.63 -14.72
CA ALA A 430 15.79 -17.29 -15.91
C ALA A 430 17.00 -16.53 -16.50
N ARG A 431 16.94 -15.19 -16.54
CA ARG A 431 18.06 -14.31 -16.93
C ARG A 431 19.26 -14.54 -16.01
N SER A 432 19.06 -14.55 -14.70
CA SER A 432 20.11 -14.78 -13.71
C SER A 432 20.81 -16.13 -13.92
N LYS A 433 20.03 -17.19 -14.19
CA LYS A 433 20.54 -18.55 -14.51
C LYS A 433 21.22 -18.66 -15.89
N LEU A 434 21.03 -17.69 -16.79
CA LEU A 434 21.76 -17.57 -18.06
C LEU A 434 23.03 -16.72 -17.88
N GLU A 435 23.00 -15.70 -17.05
CA GLU A 435 24.14 -14.85 -16.72
C GLU A 435 25.24 -15.64 -15.97
N GLU A 436 24.87 -16.44 -14.97
CA GLU A 436 25.78 -17.39 -14.28
C GLU A 436 26.47 -18.35 -15.26
N LYS A 437 25.71 -18.90 -16.22
CA LYS A 437 26.26 -19.77 -17.28
C LYS A 437 27.20 -19.01 -18.21
N THR A 438 26.89 -17.76 -18.52
CA THR A 438 27.73 -16.91 -19.39
C THR A 438 29.06 -16.62 -18.72
N GLN A 439 29.05 -16.17 -17.46
CA GLN A 439 30.25 -15.97 -16.64
C GLN A 439 31.08 -17.28 -16.51
N THR A 440 30.40 -18.42 -16.35
CA THR A 440 31.05 -19.74 -16.32
C THR A 440 31.75 -20.09 -17.65
N LEU A 441 31.12 -19.80 -18.79
CA LEU A 441 31.69 -20.01 -20.11
C LEU A 441 32.85 -19.03 -20.41
N GLU A 442 32.77 -17.78 -19.95
CA GLU A 442 33.86 -16.80 -20.02
C GLU A 442 35.08 -17.22 -19.18
N ALA A 443 34.85 -17.80 -18.00
CA ALA A 443 35.91 -18.41 -17.19
C ALA A 443 36.57 -19.62 -17.89
N GLN A 444 35.78 -20.43 -18.61
CA GLN A 444 36.30 -21.54 -19.42
C GLN A 444 37.06 -21.05 -20.66
N LEU A 445 36.58 -20.00 -21.34
CA LEU A 445 37.24 -19.40 -22.50
C LEU A 445 38.57 -18.73 -22.12
N SER A 446 38.61 -17.97 -21.03
CA SER A 446 39.86 -17.38 -20.53
C SER A 446 40.87 -18.43 -20.06
N SER A 447 40.41 -19.52 -19.43
CA SER A 447 41.26 -20.66 -19.05
C SER A 447 41.82 -21.40 -20.27
N THR A 448 40.99 -21.69 -21.28
CA THR A 448 41.43 -22.35 -22.52
C THR A 448 42.34 -21.46 -23.38
N GLN A 449 42.09 -20.14 -23.41
CA GLN A 449 42.99 -19.16 -24.01
C GLN A 449 44.37 -19.15 -23.32
N LEU A 450 44.41 -19.17 -21.98
CA LEU A 450 45.66 -19.25 -21.22
C LEU A 450 46.43 -20.56 -21.51
N LEU A 451 45.74 -21.68 -21.69
CA LEU A 451 46.36 -22.95 -22.10
C LEU A 451 46.89 -22.89 -23.53
N LEU A 452 46.12 -22.31 -24.46
CA LEU A 452 46.53 -22.10 -25.85
C LEU A 452 47.78 -21.21 -25.96
N ASP A 453 47.85 -20.12 -25.19
CA ASP A 453 49.01 -19.22 -25.21
C ASP A 453 50.25 -19.85 -24.54
N LYS A 454 50.06 -20.73 -23.54
CA LYS A 454 51.12 -21.59 -23.01
C LYS A 454 51.65 -22.53 -24.10
N GLU A 455 50.80 -23.20 -24.87
CA GLU A 455 51.25 -24.05 -25.99
C GLU A 455 51.90 -23.26 -27.12
N LYS A 456 51.41 -22.06 -27.48
CA LYS A 456 52.10 -21.16 -28.42
C LYS A 456 53.51 -20.83 -27.93
N SER A 457 53.71 -20.55 -26.64
CA SER A 457 55.03 -20.25 -26.08
C SER A 457 55.98 -21.46 -26.08
N LYS A 458 55.46 -22.67 -25.82
CA LYS A 458 56.20 -23.93 -25.96
C LYS A 458 56.60 -24.19 -27.42
N TYR A 459 55.66 -24.02 -28.35
CA TYR A 459 55.89 -24.16 -29.79
C TYR A 459 56.96 -23.18 -30.30
N GLN A 460 56.89 -21.90 -29.91
CA GLN A 460 57.92 -20.91 -30.24
C GLN A 460 59.29 -21.26 -29.67
N ASN A 461 59.36 -21.81 -28.45
CA ASN A 461 60.60 -22.29 -27.85
C ASN A 461 61.16 -23.50 -28.64
N ALA A 462 60.31 -24.46 -29.00
CA ALA A 462 60.69 -25.59 -29.84
C ALA A 462 61.19 -25.15 -31.24
N CYS A 463 60.57 -24.14 -31.85
CA CYS A 463 61.05 -23.56 -33.11
C CYS A 463 62.46 -22.97 -32.96
N ARG A 464 62.72 -22.17 -31.91
CA ARG A 464 64.06 -21.61 -31.63
C ARG A 464 65.10 -22.69 -31.34
N GLN A 465 64.71 -23.77 -30.68
CA GLN A 465 65.58 -24.94 -30.46
C GLN A 465 65.90 -25.64 -31.78
N GLN A 466 64.91 -25.83 -32.66
CA GLN A 466 65.10 -26.39 -34.00
C GLN A 466 65.99 -25.49 -34.88
N GLU A 467 65.78 -24.18 -34.86
CA GLU A 467 66.65 -23.19 -35.54
C GLU A 467 68.10 -23.28 -35.04
N SER A 468 68.29 -23.40 -33.72
CA SER A 468 69.62 -23.57 -33.10
C SER A 468 70.28 -24.91 -33.46
N LEU A 469 69.51 -26.00 -33.51
CA LEU A 469 69.99 -27.31 -33.95
C LEU A 469 70.38 -27.30 -35.42
N GLN A 470 69.57 -26.69 -36.30
CA GLN A 470 69.91 -26.50 -37.71
C GLN A 470 71.14 -25.61 -37.91
N ALA A 471 71.30 -24.54 -37.12
CA ALA A 471 72.50 -23.71 -37.16
C ALA A 471 73.76 -24.50 -36.77
N LYS A 472 73.67 -25.36 -35.74
CA LYS A 472 74.74 -26.30 -35.37
C LYS A 472 75.01 -27.32 -36.47
N GLN A 473 73.98 -27.88 -37.11
CA GLN A 473 74.14 -28.81 -38.23
C GLN A 473 74.86 -28.15 -39.41
N ARG A 474 74.51 -26.92 -39.79
CA ARG A 474 75.21 -26.16 -40.83
C ARG A 474 76.68 -25.92 -40.47
N SER A 475 76.96 -25.43 -39.25
CA SER A 475 78.33 -25.20 -38.79
C SER A 475 79.16 -26.49 -38.67
N LEU A 476 78.54 -27.64 -38.38
CA LEU A 476 79.20 -28.94 -38.43
C LEU A 476 79.47 -29.40 -39.86
N LEU A 477 78.54 -29.20 -40.81
CA LEU A 477 78.77 -29.45 -42.23
C LEU A 477 79.90 -28.57 -42.76
N GLU A 478 79.88 -27.27 -42.49
CA GLU A 478 80.96 -26.33 -42.84
C GLU A 478 82.33 -26.78 -42.28
N ARG A 479 82.37 -27.43 -41.11
CA ARG A 479 83.62 -28.01 -40.58
C ARG A 479 83.99 -29.36 -41.22
N VAL A 480 83.02 -30.16 -41.65
CA VAL A 480 83.29 -31.38 -42.45
C VAL A 480 83.81 -30.98 -43.84
N ASP A 481 83.15 -30.06 -44.53
CA ASP A 481 83.60 -29.53 -45.84
C ASP A 481 85.02 -28.95 -45.74
N ALA A 482 85.36 -28.28 -44.63
CA ALA A 482 86.70 -27.77 -44.36
C ALA A 482 87.73 -28.87 -43.99
N LEU A 483 87.31 -29.95 -43.33
CA LEU A 483 88.15 -31.12 -43.06
C LEU A 483 88.42 -31.92 -44.33
N ASP A 484 87.42 -32.05 -45.21
CA ASP A 484 87.57 -32.69 -46.51
C ASP A 484 88.50 -31.87 -47.41
N GLN A 485 88.40 -30.53 -47.39
CA GLN A 485 89.40 -29.64 -48.03
C GLN A 485 90.81 -29.75 -47.41
N GLU A 486 90.93 -29.87 -46.08
CA GLU A 486 92.21 -30.16 -45.41
C GLU A 486 92.78 -31.51 -45.89
N CYS A 487 91.94 -32.53 -46.06
CA CYS A 487 92.34 -33.84 -46.57
C CYS A 487 92.71 -33.84 -48.05
N GLU A 488 91.93 -33.21 -48.93
CA GLU A 488 92.25 -33.04 -50.35
C GLU A 488 93.56 -32.28 -50.54
N ALA A 489 93.80 -31.21 -49.77
CA ALA A 489 95.03 -30.44 -49.82
C ALA A 489 96.25 -31.26 -49.33
N LEU A 490 96.09 -32.07 -48.28
CA LEU A 490 97.14 -32.98 -47.80
C LEU A 490 97.40 -34.13 -48.79
N GLN A 491 96.37 -34.67 -49.43
CA GLN A 491 96.49 -35.71 -50.44
C GLN A 491 97.13 -35.17 -51.73
N GLY A 492 96.83 -33.92 -52.11
CA GLY A 492 97.53 -33.21 -53.18
C GLY A 492 99.01 -32.98 -52.86
N GLN A 493 99.33 -32.50 -51.65
CA GLN A 493 100.73 -32.34 -51.20
C GLN A 493 101.49 -33.67 -51.13
N LEU A 494 100.81 -34.76 -50.74
CA LEU A 494 101.39 -36.11 -50.79
C LEU A 494 101.66 -36.53 -52.24
N GLY A 495 100.69 -36.38 -53.15
CA GLY A 495 100.86 -36.67 -54.58
C GLY A 495 102.01 -35.88 -55.19
N GLU A 496 102.08 -34.56 -54.98
CA GLU A 496 103.23 -33.77 -55.43
C GLU A 496 104.56 -34.21 -54.80
N SER A 497 104.54 -34.80 -53.59
CA SER A 497 105.74 -35.34 -52.94
C SER A 497 106.13 -36.72 -53.50
N GLU A 498 105.17 -37.53 -53.91
CA GLU A 498 105.36 -38.81 -54.61
C GLU A 498 105.85 -38.56 -56.04
N ASP A 499 105.30 -37.57 -56.75
CA ASP A 499 105.80 -37.07 -58.04
C ASP A 499 107.25 -36.59 -57.90
N ARG A 500 107.56 -35.73 -56.91
CA ARG A 500 108.95 -35.31 -56.63
C ARG A 500 109.87 -36.49 -56.28
N GLN A 501 109.35 -37.52 -55.62
CA GLN A 501 110.12 -38.73 -55.30
C GLN A 501 110.38 -39.57 -56.56
N THR A 502 109.42 -39.70 -57.48
CA THR A 502 109.64 -40.39 -58.76
C THR A 502 110.59 -39.60 -59.67
N ASP A 503 110.46 -38.27 -59.73
CA ASP A 503 111.39 -37.37 -60.44
C ASP A 503 112.85 -37.54 -59.94
N LEU A 504 113.03 -37.65 -58.61
CA LEU A 504 114.34 -37.91 -57.99
C LEU A 504 114.82 -39.35 -58.21
N GLN A 505 113.91 -40.33 -58.27
CA GLN A 505 114.22 -41.72 -58.55
C GLN A 505 114.67 -41.91 -60.01
N GLU A 506 114.01 -41.26 -60.97
CA GLU A 506 114.40 -41.27 -62.39
C GLU A 506 115.76 -40.59 -62.63
N ARG A 507 116.01 -39.47 -61.94
CA ARG A 507 117.33 -38.81 -61.93
C ARG A 507 118.41 -39.72 -61.34
N LEU A 508 118.09 -40.50 -60.29
CA LEU A 508 119.01 -41.49 -59.72
C LEU A 508 119.29 -42.65 -60.68
N THR A 509 118.29 -43.15 -61.42
CA THR A 509 118.53 -44.17 -62.45
C THR A 509 119.36 -43.62 -63.61
N HIS A 510 119.08 -42.41 -64.09
CA HIS A 510 119.87 -41.76 -65.15
C HIS A 510 121.34 -41.60 -64.73
N ILE A 511 121.60 -41.10 -63.53
CA ILE A 511 122.97 -40.94 -62.99
C ILE A 511 123.65 -42.31 -62.79
N SER A 512 122.91 -43.37 -62.46
CA SER A 512 123.48 -44.72 -62.39
C SER A 512 123.81 -45.29 -63.77
N GLU A 513 122.98 -45.04 -64.78
CA GLU A 513 123.23 -45.44 -66.16
C GLU A 513 124.42 -44.67 -66.75
N GLU A 514 124.51 -43.35 -66.54
CA GLU A 514 125.68 -42.55 -66.89
C GLU A 514 126.95 -43.06 -66.18
N LYS A 515 126.86 -43.39 -64.88
CA LYS A 515 127.96 -44.00 -64.12
C LYS A 515 128.41 -45.31 -64.76
N ASP A 516 127.48 -46.19 -65.16
CA ASP A 516 127.82 -47.51 -65.71
C ASP A 516 128.29 -47.43 -67.18
N GLN A 517 127.84 -46.43 -67.93
CA GLN A 517 128.44 -46.04 -69.23
C GLN A 517 129.89 -45.53 -69.05
N LEU A 518 130.15 -44.66 -68.07
CA LEU A 518 131.51 -44.19 -67.77
C LEU A 518 132.39 -45.32 -67.22
N GLN A 519 131.84 -46.24 -66.43
CA GLN A 519 132.52 -47.44 -65.92
C GLN A 519 132.91 -48.40 -67.05
N THR A 520 132.04 -48.57 -68.06
CA THR A 520 132.34 -49.39 -69.25
C THR A 520 133.34 -48.71 -70.19
N GLN A 521 133.25 -47.40 -70.41
CA GLN A 521 134.31 -46.63 -71.10
C GLN A 521 135.66 -46.75 -70.38
N LEU A 522 135.68 -46.66 -69.05
CA LEU A 522 136.89 -46.80 -68.24
C LEU A 522 137.50 -48.20 -68.31
N THR A 523 136.69 -49.26 -68.39
CA THR A 523 137.20 -50.63 -68.59
C THR A 523 137.71 -50.87 -70.01
N GLN A 524 137.07 -50.29 -71.04
CA GLN A 524 137.59 -50.30 -72.42
C GLN A 524 138.95 -49.58 -72.52
N GLN A 525 139.08 -48.38 -71.94
CA GLN A 525 140.36 -47.65 -71.90
C GLN A 525 141.45 -48.42 -71.14
N ARG A 526 141.10 -49.11 -70.05
CA ARG A 526 142.04 -49.99 -69.31
C ARG A 526 142.48 -51.20 -70.13
N ALA A 527 141.58 -51.81 -70.89
CA ALA A 527 141.91 -52.92 -71.80
C ALA A 527 142.86 -52.45 -72.92
N LEU A 528 142.55 -51.33 -73.59
CA LEU A 528 143.37 -50.76 -74.66
C LEU A 528 144.79 -50.40 -74.17
N CYS A 529 144.91 -49.83 -72.97
CA CYS A 529 146.19 -49.58 -72.33
C CYS A 529 146.96 -50.87 -72.01
N SER A 530 146.27 -51.97 -71.67
CA SER A 530 146.91 -53.27 -71.43
C SER A 530 147.40 -53.94 -72.72
N GLU A 531 146.69 -53.75 -73.84
CA GLU A 531 147.11 -54.23 -75.16
C GLU A 531 148.36 -53.46 -75.65
N LEU A 532 148.34 -52.13 -75.54
CA LEU A 532 149.52 -51.28 -75.82
C LEU A 532 150.73 -51.62 -74.94
N GLN A 533 150.50 -51.98 -73.67
CA GLN A 533 151.56 -52.42 -72.76
C GLN A 533 152.18 -53.77 -73.20
N GLN A 534 151.37 -54.71 -73.72
CA GLN A 534 151.87 -55.97 -74.27
C GLN A 534 152.61 -55.78 -75.60
N GLU A 535 152.10 -54.95 -76.52
CA GLU A 535 152.81 -54.69 -77.78
C GLU A 535 154.15 -54.00 -77.51
N LYS A 536 154.19 -53.03 -76.59
CA LYS A 536 155.45 -52.43 -76.12
C LYS A 536 156.45 -53.48 -75.64
N GLN A 537 156.04 -54.39 -74.74
CA GLN A 537 156.94 -55.44 -74.23
C GLN A 537 157.45 -56.38 -75.34
N ARG A 538 156.61 -56.70 -76.32
CA ARG A 538 157.00 -57.50 -77.49
C ARG A 538 158.03 -56.75 -78.36
N LEU A 539 157.83 -55.47 -78.62
CA LEU A 539 158.77 -54.63 -79.36
C LEU A 539 160.10 -54.49 -78.61
N GLU A 540 160.07 -54.36 -77.28
CA GLU A 540 161.26 -54.34 -76.42
C GLU A 540 162.04 -55.67 -76.48
N SER A 541 161.39 -56.84 -76.60
CA SER A 541 162.09 -58.12 -76.85
C SER A 541 162.78 -58.13 -78.21
N HIS A 542 162.08 -57.76 -79.28
CA HIS A 542 162.62 -57.80 -80.64
C HIS A 542 163.81 -56.84 -80.80
N VAL A 543 163.78 -55.68 -80.12
CA VAL A 543 164.92 -54.75 -80.05
C VAL A 543 166.11 -55.35 -79.29
N GLY A 544 165.87 -56.17 -78.25
CA GLY A 544 166.92 -56.93 -77.56
C GLY A 544 167.57 -57.98 -78.46
N GLU A 545 166.77 -58.86 -79.04
CA GLU A 545 167.21 -59.95 -79.93
C GLU A 545 168.01 -59.42 -81.14
N LEU A 546 167.57 -58.31 -81.73
CA LEU A 546 168.27 -57.63 -82.83
C LEU A 546 169.61 -57.03 -82.37
N LYS A 547 169.67 -56.48 -81.15
CA LYS A 547 170.88 -55.87 -80.58
C LYS A 547 171.95 -56.92 -80.28
N ASP A 548 171.57 -58.08 -79.77
CA ASP A 548 172.50 -59.19 -79.52
C ASP A 548 172.99 -59.82 -80.82
N SER A 549 172.12 -59.95 -81.83
CA SER A 549 172.53 -60.34 -83.19
C SER A 549 173.58 -59.38 -83.79
N VAL A 550 173.40 -58.07 -83.61
CA VAL A 550 174.36 -57.03 -84.03
C VAL A 550 175.67 -57.07 -83.21
N ASN A 551 175.63 -57.49 -81.94
CA ASN A 551 176.82 -57.69 -81.12
C ASN A 551 177.62 -58.92 -81.57
N GLN A 552 176.94 -60.04 -81.88
CA GLN A 552 177.59 -61.27 -82.34
C GLN A 552 178.34 -61.06 -83.67
N LEU A 553 177.66 -60.52 -84.69
CA LEU A 553 178.27 -60.21 -86.00
C LEU A 553 179.46 -59.24 -85.88
N ARG A 554 179.41 -58.31 -84.91
CA ARG A 554 180.52 -57.38 -84.63
C ARG A 554 181.74 -58.09 -84.03
N GLY A 555 181.55 -59.15 -83.26
CA GLY A 555 182.64 -59.99 -82.74
C GLY A 555 183.32 -60.79 -83.84
N GLU A 556 182.54 -61.48 -84.68
CA GLU A 556 183.04 -62.28 -85.81
C GLU A 556 183.90 -61.44 -86.79
N VAL A 557 183.46 -60.21 -87.09
CA VAL A 557 184.23 -59.26 -87.91
C VAL A 557 185.55 -58.82 -87.25
N GLN A 558 185.63 -58.75 -85.91
CA GLN A 558 186.86 -58.41 -85.21
C GLN A 558 187.88 -59.56 -85.19
N GLU A 559 187.43 -60.82 -85.04
CA GLU A 559 188.32 -61.98 -85.13
C GLU A 559 188.93 -62.13 -86.54
N LEU A 560 188.10 -61.99 -87.58
CA LEU A 560 188.56 -62.06 -88.97
C LEU A 560 189.61 -60.97 -89.27
N ALA A 561 189.38 -59.74 -88.82
CA ALA A 561 190.33 -58.63 -89.00
C ALA A 561 191.66 -58.85 -88.24
N GLN A 562 191.65 -59.47 -87.06
CA GLN A 562 192.91 -59.86 -86.39
C GLN A 562 193.63 -61.00 -87.11
N ARG A 563 192.88 -61.95 -87.67
CA ARG A 563 193.42 -63.10 -88.41
C ARG A 563 194.13 -62.67 -89.70
N GLU A 564 193.54 -61.77 -90.48
CA GLU A 564 194.23 -61.14 -91.63
C GLU A 564 195.50 -60.41 -91.19
N ARG A 565 195.43 -59.62 -90.11
CA ARG A 565 196.56 -58.82 -89.63
C ARG A 565 197.76 -59.66 -89.20
N LEU A 566 197.53 -60.86 -88.67
CA LEU A 566 198.58 -61.84 -88.34
C LEU A 566 199.15 -62.52 -89.59
N LEU A 567 198.29 -62.89 -90.55
CA LEU A 567 198.70 -63.50 -91.83
C LEU A 567 199.55 -62.57 -92.69
N VAL A 568 199.34 -61.25 -92.61
CA VAL A 568 200.18 -60.23 -93.29
C VAL A 568 201.53 -60.04 -92.60
N ALA A 569 201.65 -60.32 -91.30
CA ALA A 569 202.87 -60.05 -90.53
C ALA A 569 203.91 -61.18 -90.55
N PHE A 570 203.49 -62.44 -90.70
CA PHE A 570 204.39 -63.61 -90.62
C PHE A 570 204.12 -64.63 -91.75
N PRO A 571 204.73 -64.46 -92.94
CA PRO A 571 204.46 -65.30 -94.11
C PRO A 571 204.83 -66.78 -94.01
N GLU A 572 205.58 -67.22 -92.99
CA GLU A 572 206.10 -68.59 -92.88
C GLU A 572 205.19 -69.56 -92.08
N LEU A 573 204.08 -69.10 -91.52
CA LEU A 573 203.25 -69.86 -90.57
C LEU A 573 201.91 -70.37 -91.14
N ASN A 574 201.90 -70.90 -92.36
CA ASN A 574 200.71 -71.54 -92.96
C ASN A 574 200.84 -73.08 -93.09
N PRO A 575 200.26 -73.87 -92.18
CA PRO A 575 200.38 -75.33 -92.21
C PRO A 575 199.22 -76.01 -92.96
N LEU A 576 199.30 -76.09 -94.30
CA LEU A 576 198.54 -77.10 -95.06
C LEU A 576 199.23 -77.49 -96.38
N PRO A 577 199.31 -78.78 -96.76
CA PRO A 577 200.29 -79.24 -97.74
C PRO A 577 199.78 -79.25 -99.20
N GLN A 578 200.69 -78.90 -100.11
CA GLN A 578 200.78 -79.25 -101.53
C GLN A 578 199.48 -79.48 -102.34
N ARG A 579 199.33 -78.67 -103.39
CA ARG A 579 199.13 -79.24 -104.74
C ARG A 579 200.42 -79.13 -105.55
N SER A 580 200.54 -80.01 -106.55
CA SER A 580 201.75 -80.28 -107.32
C SER A 580 202.22 -79.10 -108.18
N PRO A 581 203.53 -78.99 -108.46
CA PRO A 581 204.02 -78.08 -109.49
C PRO A 581 203.52 -78.53 -110.87
N GLN A 582 203.08 -77.57 -111.69
CA GLN A 582 203.07 -77.73 -113.14
C GLN A 582 204.24 -76.93 -113.70
N SER A 583 205.21 -77.64 -114.27
CA SER A 583 205.91 -77.16 -115.46
C SER A 583 205.13 -77.74 -116.64
N THR A 584 204.83 -76.90 -117.62
CA THR A 584 204.04 -77.23 -118.81
C THR A 584 204.86 -78.04 -119.83
N GLY A 585 206.17 -78.15 -119.63
CA GLY A 585 207.10 -78.85 -120.55
C GLY A 585 207.46 -78.04 -121.79
N ASP A 586 206.82 -76.89 -122.00
CA ASP A 586 207.24 -75.86 -122.93
C ASP A 586 207.91 -74.71 -122.16
N VAL A 587 209.16 -74.43 -122.54
CA VAL A 587 209.97 -73.34 -121.96
C VAL A 587 209.39 -71.98 -122.32
N LEU A 588 208.64 -71.84 -123.43
CA LEU A 588 207.96 -70.59 -123.77
C LEU A 588 206.71 -70.37 -122.91
N GLY A 589 205.80 -71.35 -122.82
CA GLY A 589 204.58 -71.25 -122.01
C GLY A 589 204.84 -71.12 -120.49
N ASP A 590 205.81 -71.85 -119.94
CA ASP A 590 206.20 -71.67 -118.53
C ASP A 590 206.85 -70.30 -118.32
N MET A 591 207.70 -69.85 -119.25
CA MET A 591 208.26 -68.51 -119.21
C MET A 591 207.20 -67.43 -119.40
N GLU A 592 206.11 -67.66 -120.13
CA GLU A 592 204.98 -66.73 -120.29
C GLU A 592 204.12 -66.64 -119.02
N GLN A 593 203.87 -67.75 -118.32
CA GLN A 593 203.27 -67.69 -116.97
C GLN A 593 204.19 -66.99 -115.97
N GLN A 594 205.51 -67.24 -116.06
CA GLN A 594 206.52 -66.53 -115.29
C GLN A 594 206.63 -65.04 -115.72
N LEU A 595 206.30 -64.70 -116.97
CA LEU A 595 206.20 -63.33 -117.49
C LEU A 595 204.94 -62.66 -116.93
N GLN A 596 203.82 -63.37 -116.81
CA GLN A 596 202.60 -62.90 -116.15
C GLN A 596 202.84 -62.62 -114.65
N ALA A 597 203.52 -63.53 -113.96
CA ALA A 597 203.93 -63.35 -112.57
C ALA A 597 204.94 -62.19 -112.44
N ASN A 598 205.88 -62.07 -113.38
CA ASN A 598 206.76 -60.91 -113.48
C ASN A 598 206.01 -59.63 -113.85
N TYR A 599 204.90 -59.66 -114.57
CA TYR A 599 204.09 -58.48 -114.90
C TYR A 599 203.38 -57.93 -113.64
N VAL A 600 202.92 -58.84 -112.76
CA VAL A 600 202.43 -58.47 -111.43
C VAL A 600 203.57 -57.97 -110.55
N ARG A 601 204.73 -58.65 -110.53
CA ARG A 601 205.90 -58.24 -109.75
C ARG A 601 206.51 -56.92 -110.23
N ILE A 602 206.49 -56.64 -111.53
CA ILE A 602 206.85 -55.37 -112.15
C ILE A 602 205.84 -54.31 -111.73
N ARG A 603 204.52 -54.56 -111.81
CA ARG A 603 203.54 -53.58 -111.33
C ARG A 603 203.70 -53.25 -109.84
N VAL A 604 204.06 -54.23 -109.00
CA VAL A 604 204.40 -54.00 -107.58
C VAL A 604 205.71 -53.22 -107.43
N LEU A 605 206.77 -53.59 -108.17
CA LEU A 605 208.04 -52.85 -108.18
C LEU A 605 207.92 -51.45 -108.81
N GLU A 606 206.94 -51.21 -109.67
CA GLU A 606 206.56 -49.89 -110.21
C GLU A 606 205.73 -49.10 -109.19
N GLN A 607 204.85 -49.75 -108.44
CA GLN A 607 204.17 -49.16 -107.29
C GLN A 607 205.20 -48.73 -106.22
N GLU A 608 206.16 -49.59 -105.89
CA GLU A 608 207.25 -49.30 -104.96
C GLU A 608 208.25 -48.29 -105.54
N ASN A 609 208.61 -48.36 -106.83
CA ASN A 609 209.41 -47.30 -107.47
C ASN A 609 208.65 -45.98 -107.57
N SER A 610 207.32 -45.96 -107.69
CA SER A 610 206.53 -44.72 -107.62
C SER A 610 206.51 -44.17 -106.19
N THR A 611 206.53 -45.05 -105.19
CA THR A 611 206.59 -44.70 -103.75
C THR A 611 207.99 -44.19 -103.38
N LEU A 612 209.06 -44.83 -103.87
CA LEU A 612 210.45 -44.39 -103.73
C LEU A 612 210.73 -43.12 -104.54
N ARG A 613 210.22 -42.98 -105.77
CA ARG A 613 210.29 -41.72 -106.54
C ARG A 613 209.49 -40.62 -105.84
N SER A 614 208.31 -40.88 -105.30
CA SER A 614 207.55 -39.91 -104.50
C SER A 614 208.29 -39.54 -103.21
N SER A 615 209.01 -40.47 -102.59
CA SER A 615 209.81 -40.22 -101.38
C SER A 615 211.10 -39.45 -101.69
N LEU A 616 211.77 -39.75 -102.80
CA LEU A 616 212.93 -39.00 -103.30
C LEU A 616 212.53 -37.61 -103.82
N VAL A 617 211.33 -37.46 -104.39
CA VAL A 617 210.71 -36.15 -104.69
C VAL A 617 210.46 -35.40 -103.39
N LYS A 618 209.78 -35.98 -102.39
CA LYS A 618 209.58 -35.35 -101.06
C LYS A 618 210.89 -34.98 -100.33
N LEU A 619 212.00 -35.68 -100.60
CA LEU A 619 213.35 -35.34 -100.10
C LEU A 619 214.06 -34.28 -100.95
N ARG A 620 213.85 -34.25 -102.27
CA ARG A 620 214.45 -33.27 -103.21
C ARG A 620 213.71 -31.92 -103.18
N ASP A 621 212.38 -31.93 -103.09
CA ASP A 621 211.52 -30.75 -102.96
C ASP A 621 211.88 -29.94 -101.71
N ARG A 622 212.07 -30.64 -100.57
CA ARG A 622 212.41 -29.99 -99.30
C ARG A 622 213.86 -29.49 -99.22
N ALA A 623 214.68 -29.77 -100.25
CA ALA A 623 216.05 -29.27 -100.38
C ALA A 623 216.19 -28.02 -101.29
N GLN A 624 215.14 -27.60 -102.00
CA GLN A 624 215.15 -26.35 -102.79
C GLN A 624 213.93 -25.43 -102.61
N LEU A 625 212.91 -25.83 -101.86
CA LEU A 625 212.00 -24.91 -101.16
C LEU A 625 212.01 -25.26 -99.66
N GLY A 626 213.11 -25.00 -98.95
CA GLY A 626 213.40 -23.67 -98.42
C GLY A 626 214.00 -22.62 -99.38
N ALA A 627 213.13 -21.81 -99.98
CA ALA A 627 213.46 -20.49 -100.53
C ALA A 627 212.20 -19.61 -100.47
N SER A 628 212.05 -18.89 -99.35
CA SER A 628 210.86 -18.12 -98.94
C SER A 628 209.58 -18.90 -98.62
N MET A 629 208.74 -18.50 -97.64
CA MET A 629 208.99 -17.78 -96.37
C MET A 629 207.72 -17.91 -95.49
N VAL A 630 207.90 -17.96 -94.16
CA VAL A 630 206.98 -17.49 -93.09
C VAL A 630 205.48 -17.88 -93.11
N GLY A 631 205.01 -18.40 -91.97
CA GLY A 631 203.77 -17.86 -91.36
C GLY A 631 202.66 -18.82 -90.91
N SER A 632 202.37 -18.78 -89.60
CA SER A 632 201.11 -19.13 -88.91
C SER A 632 200.53 -20.58 -89.02
N LYS A 633 200.00 -21.25 -87.99
CA LYS A 633 199.36 -20.92 -86.68
C LYS A 633 197.85 -20.60 -86.76
N ILE A 634 197.02 -21.35 -86.01
CA ILE A 634 195.68 -21.07 -85.39
C ILE A 634 194.80 -22.36 -85.32
N THR A 635 193.79 -22.52 -84.45
CA THR A 635 193.85 -22.92 -83.01
C THR A 635 192.44 -23.13 -82.37
N SER A 636 192.11 -24.35 -81.92
CA SER A 636 191.33 -24.67 -80.67
C SER A 636 189.79 -24.25 -80.52
N PRO A 637 189.12 -24.11 -79.32
CA PRO A 637 188.13 -25.12 -78.82
C PRO A 637 186.79 -24.68 -78.05
N SER A 638 185.85 -25.63 -77.78
CA SER A 638 184.89 -25.84 -76.61
C SER A 638 183.82 -24.84 -76.03
N SER A 639 182.58 -25.30 -75.61
CA SER A 639 181.76 -24.98 -74.34
C SER A 639 180.17 -24.79 -74.36
N CYS A 640 179.46 -24.78 -73.17
CA CYS A 640 178.05 -24.34 -72.72
C CYS A 640 176.73 -25.18 -72.96
N GLY A 641 175.52 -25.08 -72.29
CA GLY A 641 175.00 -24.53 -70.97
C GLY A 641 173.42 -24.28 -70.75
N PHE A 642 172.82 -24.47 -69.53
CA PHE A 642 171.49 -23.97 -68.91
C PHE A 642 170.07 -24.53 -69.35
N THR A 643 168.80 -24.35 -68.80
CA THR A 643 167.96 -23.69 -67.67
C THR A 643 166.44 -24.20 -67.72
N GLN A 644 165.34 -23.93 -66.94
CA GLN A 644 164.91 -23.63 -65.51
C GLN A 644 163.32 -23.36 -65.33
N SER A 645 162.65 -23.48 -64.13
CA SER A 645 161.45 -22.68 -63.57
C SER A 645 160.21 -23.36 -62.80
N LEU A 646 158.96 -22.76 -62.76
CA LEU A 646 157.92 -22.73 -61.62
C LEU A 646 156.37 -22.71 -62.02
N LEU A 647 155.21 -22.53 -61.27
CA LEU A 647 154.75 -22.07 -59.88
C LEU A 647 153.28 -22.58 -59.41
N ASP A 648 152.40 -21.85 -58.61
CA ASP A 648 151.32 -22.40 -57.65
C ASP A 648 150.02 -21.52 -57.19
N THR A 649 149.02 -22.12 -56.45
CA THR A 649 147.89 -21.68 -55.48
C THR A 649 146.40 -21.17 -55.88
N PRO A 650 145.49 -20.49 -55.06
CA PRO A 650 144.39 -21.02 -54.14
C PRO A 650 142.93 -20.35 -53.99
N ARG A 651 142.02 -20.91 -53.10
CA ARG A 651 141.04 -20.30 -52.08
C ARG A 651 139.54 -19.78 -52.28
N GLU A 652 138.65 -20.14 -51.29
CA GLU A 652 137.66 -19.35 -50.42
C GLU A 652 136.22 -18.80 -50.80
N SER A 653 135.22 -18.82 -49.85
CA SER A 653 134.20 -17.74 -49.47
C SER A 653 132.88 -18.16 -48.72
N GLN A 654 132.05 -17.19 -48.22
CA GLN A 654 130.74 -17.27 -47.46
C GLN A 654 129.83 -16.02 -47.74
N LEU A 655 128.49 -15.99 -47.41
CA LEU A 655 127.70 -14.77 -46.98
C LEU A 655 126.18 -14.95 -46.57
N LYS A 656 125.45 -13.83 -46.22
CA LYS A 656 124.14 -13.66 -45.47
C LYS A 656 123.58 -12.18 -45.59
N PRO A 657 122.47 -11.64 -44.96
CA PRO A 657 121.07 -12.08 -44.61
C PRO A 657 119.94 -10.95 -44.68
N THR A 658 118.76 -11.10 -43.98
CA THR A 658 117.82 -10.05 -43.38
C THR A 658 116.73 -9.27 -44.24
N PRO A 659 115.91 -8.25 -43.77
CA PRO A 659 114.76 -8.25 -42.79
C PRO A 659 113.52 -7.25 -43.03
N TYR A 660 112.61 -7.06 -42.01
CA TYR A 660 111.55 -5.98 -41.73
C TYR A 660 110.24 -5.90 -42.61
N VAL A 661 109.15 -5.09 -42.42
CA VAL A 661 108.61 -3.93 -41.58
C VAL A 661 107.02 -3.98 -41.61
N GLN A 662 106.05 -3.42 -40.82
CA GLN A 662 105.82 -2.81 -39.46
C GLN A 662 105.25 -1.33 -39.36
N HIS A 663 103.95 -1.05 -39.00
CA HIS A 663 103.37 0.29 -38.60
C HIS A 663 101.95 0.30 -37.88
N SER A 664 101.37 1.48 -37.49
CA SER A 664 100.47 1.67 -36.28
C SER A 664 99.19 2.65 -36.36
N PRO A 665 98.74 3.53 -35.37
CA PRO A 665 97.31 3.62 -34.90
C PRO A 665 96.66 5.06 -34.65
N LEU A 666 95.60 5.18 -33.77
CA LEU A 666 95.02 6.39 -33.03
C LEU A 666 93.94 7.29 -33.71
N GLN A 667 93.10 8.15 -33.05
CA GLN A 667 92.40 8.21 -31.72
C GLN A 667 91.39 9.42 -31.60
N THR A 668 90.38 9.42 -30.70
CA THR A 668 89.43 10.54 -30.31
C THR A 668 88.65 10.13 -29.01
N SER A 669 88.01 10.89 -28.08
CA SER A 669 87.61 12.32 -27.80
C SER A 669 86.35 12.89 -28.52
N SER A 670 85.45 13.77 -28.00
CA SER A 670 85.39 14.72 -26.82
C SER A 670 83.93 14.92 -26.25
N ALA A 671 83.67 15.89 -25.33
CA ALA A 671 82.35 16.21 -24.68
C ALA A 671 82.12 17.75 -24.43
N GLY A 672 80.92 18.24 -24.01
CA GLY A 672 80.79 19.63 -23.45
C GLY A 672 79.42 20.37 -23.35
N LEU A 673 79.10 20.81 -22.13
CA LEU A 673 77.98 21.56 -21.50
C LEU A 673 77.56 23.02 -21.97
N LEU A 674 76.32 23.44 -21.62
CA LEU A 674 75.79 24.81 -21.20
C LEU A 674 75.18 25.92 -22.16
N LYS A 675 73.88 26.20 -21.91
CA LYS A 675 73.16 27.49 -21.58
C LYS A 675 72.77 28.63 -22.58
N HIS A 676 71.47 28.98 -22.49
CA HIS A 676 70.78 30.30 -22.58
C HIS A 676 70.67 31.02 -23.95
N GLY A 677 69.62 31.80 -24.27
CA GLY A 677 68.35 32.10 -23.57
C GLY A 677 67.56 33.29 -24.19
N VAL A 678 66.58 33.88 -23.45
CA VAL A 678 65.90 35.19 -23.68
C VAL A 678 64.78 35.18 -24.78
N ARG A 679 63.52 35.61 -24.56
CA ARG A 679 62.79 36.22 -23.40
C ARG A 679 61.28 35.83 -23.39
N ARG A 680 60.22 36.55 -22.92
CA ARG A 680 59.97 37.99 -22.64
C ARG A 680 59.04 38.30 -21.44
N LYS A 681 57.71 38.43 -21.64
CA LYS A 681 56.63 38.88 -20.72
C LYS A 681 55.27 38.51 -21.33
N GLY A 682 54.19 38.24 -20.59
CA GLY A 682 53.94 38.22 -19.12
C GLY A 682 52.49 37.76 -18.88
N ALA A 683 51.71 38.13 -17.85
CA ALA A 683 51.96 38.94 -16.64
C ALA A 683 50.71 38.84 -15.70
N ASP A 684 50.70 39.12 -14.39
CA ASP A 684 51.71 39.10 -13.29
C ASP A 684 50.92 39.17 -11.93
N GLU A 685 51.12 38.22 -10.99
CA GLU A 685 50.91 38.27 -9.50
C GLU A 685 49.50 38.25 -8.81
N GLY A 686 49.30 37.69 -7.58
CA GLY A 686 50.20 36.87 -6.71
C GLY A 686 49.70 36.49 -5.27
N ALA A 687 50.34 35.46 -4.66
CA ALA A 687 50.40 34.99 -3.22
C ALA A 687 49.12 34.43 -2.49
N VAL A 688 49.04 33.31 -1.72
CA VAL A 688 49.96 32.33 -1.00
C VAL A 688 50.46 32.81 0.39
N PRO A 689 50.71 32.01 1.48
CA PRO A 689 50.74 30.52 1.78
C PRO A 689 49.63 30.03 2.77
N VAL A 690 49.46 28.78 3.29
CA VAL A 690 50.24 27.54 3.65
C VAL A 690 50.71 27.41 5.14
N GLU A 691 50.25 26.33 5.81
CA GLU A 691 50.65 25.64 7.08
C GLU A 691 50.90 26.34 8.44
N MET A 692 50.16 25.90 9.49
CA MET A 692 50.70 25.33 10.74
C MET A 692 49.60 24.66 11.62
N GLY A 693 49.98 23.74 12.53
CA GLY A 693 49.12 23.17 13.61
C GLY A 693 49.62 23.60 15.01
N PRO A 694 49.47 22.82 16.11
CA PRO A 694 48.74 21.55 16.30
C PRO A 694 47.86 21.55 17.62
N SER A 695 47.75 20.39 18.29
CA SER A 695 47.30 20.16 19.69
C SER A 695 45.78 20.23 20.02
N ASP A 696 45.21 19.43 20.94
CA ASP A 696 45.79 18.33 21.74
C ASP A 696 44.78 17.23 22.19
N HIS A 697 45.27 15.97 22.14
CA HIS A 697 45.13 14.86 23.11
C HIS A 697 43.79 14.35 23.73
N LEU A 698 43.53 13.04 23.47
CA LEU A 698 43.19 11.93 24.42
C LEU A 698 41.75 11.88 25.06
N SER A 699 41.13 10.73 25.38
CA SER A 699 41.45 9.29 25.14
C SER A 699 40.31 8.31 25.48
N ILE A 700 40.32 7.12 24.84
CA ILE A 700 40.12 5.73 25.39
C ILE A 700 38.88 5.41 26.28
N ALA A 701 38.14 4.29 26.15
CA ALA A 701 37.96 3.26 25.10
C ALA A 701 36.83 2.26 25.52
N ALA A 702 36.48 1.31 24.63
CA ALA A 702 35.99 -0.07 24.89
C ALA A 702 34.75 -0.28 25.82
N SER A 703 33.61 -0.81 25.32
CA SER A 703 33.30 -2.26 25.20
C SER A 703 33.09 -2.99 26.56
N SER A 704 32.08 -3.85 26.80
CA SER A 704 30.96 -4.38 25.98
C SER A 704 30.01 -5.25 26.87
N LEU A 705 29.05 -5.98 26.26
CA LEU A 705 28.33 -7.17 26.77
C LEU A 705 27.10 -7.05 27.72
N SER A 706 25.92 -7.34 27.14
CA SER A 706 24.93 -8.38 27.53
C SER A 706 24.10 -8.37 28.84
N ALA A 707 22.79 -8.66 28.64
CA ALA A 707 21.96 -9.67 29.33
C ALA A 707 20.89 -9.30 30.40
N THR A 708 19.71 -9.95 30.22
CA THR A 708 18.71 -10.45 31.20
C THR A 708 17.88 -9.51 32.11
N SER A 709 16.59 -9.38 31.75
CA SER A 709 15.39 -9.73 32.55
C SER A 709 15.28 -9.47 34.06
N SER A 710 14.22 -8.74 34.47
CA SER A 710 13.38 -9.07 35.64
C SER A 710 12.05 -8.28 35.66
N THR A 711 11.12 -8.65 36.54
CA THR A 711 9.69 -8.24 36.57
C THR A 711 9.28 -7.57 37.89
N SER A 712 8.06 -6.98 37.94
CA SER A 712 7.22 -6.60 39.12
C SER A 712 6.93 -5.08 39.29
N LEU A 713 5.87 -4.60 39.96
CA LEU A 713 4.50 -5.11 40.31
C LEU A 713 3.59 -3.93 40.79
N VAL A 714 2.27 -4.04 40.54
CA VAL A 714 1.14 -3.65 41.46
C VAL A 714 0.70 -2.18 41.68
N HIS A 715 -0.60 -2.07 42.04
CA HIS A 715 -1.39 -1.00 42.71
C HIS A 715 -2.20 0.00 41.81
N GLN A 716 -3.42 0.45 42.18
CA GLN A 716 -4.21 0.31 43.43
C GLN A 716 -5.76 0.50 43.22
N GLN A 717 -6.60 -0.35 43.86
CA GLN A 717 -7.98 -0.17 44.44
C GLN A 717 -9.10 0.67 43.71
N THR A 718 -10.40 0.67 44.08
CA THR A 718 -11.21 0.05 45.18
C THR A 718 -12.51 -0.57 44.57
N LEU A 719 -13.80 -0.57 45.05
CA LEU A 719 -14.59 -0.19 46.24
C LEU A 719 -15.90 -1.07 46.29
N ARG A 720 -16.90 -0.77 47.13
CA ARG A 720 -18.24 -1.40 47.20
C ARG A 720 -19.33 -0.45 47.74
N LEU A 721 -20.61 -0.71 47.41
CA LEU A 721 -21.81 -0.41 48.22
C LEU A 721 -22.96 -1.37 47.86
N SER A 722 -23.98 -1.53 48.72
CA SER A 722 -25.10 -2.50 48.53
C SER A 722 -26.41 -2.02 49.21
N PRO A 723 -27.61 -2.32 48.67
CA PRO A 723 -28.92 -2.02 49.29
C PRO A 723 -29.71 -3.28 49.75
N ASP A 724 -30.95 -3.06 50.19
CA ASP A 724 -31.75 -3.91 51.10
C ASP A 724 -32.55 -5.11 50.52
N THR A 725 -33.08 -5.94 51.44
CA THR A 725 -33.45 -7.35 51.21
C THR A 725 -34.96 -7.69 51.24
N SER A 726 -35.87 -6.72 51.28
CA SER A 726 -37.31 -7.00 51.47
C SER A 726 -37.98 -7.74 50.29
N ALA A 727 -37.64 -7.38 49.04
CA ALA A 727 -38.24 -7.96 47.83
C ALA A 727 -37.92 -9.46 47.63
N ALA A 728 -36.76 -9.92 48.10
CA ALA A 728 -36.26 -11.28 47.86
C ALA A 728 -37.16 -12.38 48.47
N ARG A 729 -37.83 -12.11 49.60
CA ARG A 729 -38.69 -13.09 50.29
C ARG A 729 -39.96 -13.41 49.53
N THR A 730 -40.51 -12.45 48.77
CA THR A 730 -41.68 -12.66 47.90
C THR A 730 -41.29 -13.49 46.67
N TYR A 731 -40.15 -13.16 46.05
CA TYR A 731 -39.61 -13.87 44.89
C TYR A 731 -39.37 -15.36 45.20
N ALA A 732 -38.84 -15.67 46.39
CA ALA A 732 -38.55 -17.04 46.81
C ALA A 732 -39.79 -17.97 46.83
N ARG A 733 -40.96 -17.47 47.25
CA ARG A 733 -42.20 -18.27 47.31
C ARG A 733 -42.73 -18.63 45.92
N ILE A 734 -42.79 -17.65 45.01
CA ILE A 734 -43.21 -17.85 43.61
C ILE A 734 -42.32 -18.92 42.94
N ARG A 735 -41.00 -18.87 43.21
CA ARG A 735 -40.02 -19.81 42.68
C ARG A 735 -40.08 -21.23 43.29
N GLN A 736 -40.82 -21.44 44.38
CA GLN A 736 -41.03 -22.77 44.97
C GLN A 736 -42.23 -23.51 44.36
N ALA A 737 -43.39 -22.85 44.22
CA ALA A 737 -44.58 -23.44 43.58
C ALA A 737 -44.26 -23.96 42.16
N SER A 738 -43.44 -23.21 41.44
CA SER A 738 -42.94 -23.51 40.10
C SER A 738 -42.00 -24.73 39.99
N ARG A 739 -41.66 -25.38 41.11
CA ARG A 739 -40.68 -26.49 41.17
C ARG A 739 -41.26 -27.80 41.72
N THR A 740 -42.47 -27.80 42.24
CA THR A 740 -43.04 -28.95 42.97
C THR A 740 -43.75 -30.00 42.11
N HIS A 741 -44.04 -29.74 40.83
CA HIS A 741 -44.74 -30.70 39.96
C HIS A 741 -43.93 -31.32 38.80
N SER A 742 -42.68 -30.88 38.58
CA SER A 742 -41.81 -31.42 37.51
C SER A 742 -41.20 -32.81 37.80
N VAL A 743 -41.61 -33.51 38.87
CA VAL A 743 -40.96 -34.73 39.38
C VAL A 743 -41.94 -35.90 39.54
N CYS A 744 -42.78 -36.17 38.52
CA CYS A 744 -43.64 -37.36 38.53
C CYS A 744 -43.96 -38.00 37.16
N MET A 745 -43.14 -37.82 36.11
CA MET A 745 -43.41 -38.39 34.77
C MET A 745 -42.26 -39.22 34.17
N HIS A 746 -41.59 -40.05 34.98
CA HIS A 746 -40.53 -40.97 34.52
C HIS A 746 -40.63 -42.39 35.12
N GLN A 747 -41.85 -42.96 35.24
CA GLN A 747 -41.99 -44.38 35.58
C GLN A 747 -43.33 -45.04 35.17
N ARG A 748 -43.41 -45.57 33.94
CA ARG A 748 -43.93 -46.92 33.60
C ARG A 748 -44.08 -47.15 32.08
N LYS A 749 -43.23 -48.04 31.54
CA LYS A 749 -43.53 -48.85 30.35
C LYS A 749 -43.10 -50.30 30.59
N LYS A 750 -43.90 -50.98 31.42
CA LYS A 750 -44.11 -52.42 31.52
C LYS A 750 -45.42 -52.64 32.26
#